data_AF-A0A7J4R6P5-F1
#
_entry.id   AF-A0A7J4R6P5-F1
#
_cell.length_a   1.000
_cell.length_b   1.000
_cell.length_c   1.000
_cell.angle_alpha   90.00
_cell.angle_beta   90.00
_cell.angle_gamma   90.00
#
_symmetry.space_group_name_H-M   'P 1'
#
loop_
_entity.id
_entity.type
_entity.pdbx_description
1 polymer ?
#
loop_
_entity_poly.entity_id
_entity_poly.type
_entity_poly.pdbx_seq_one_letter_code
_entity_poly.pdbx_strand_id
1 'polypeptide(L)'
;MAKLSHEVEISKIPEVFRNDTSEEILQRYMMDSQLFSKRFREVSSRSMLNPRRIGAEEVSPKQFQQKAEAIMTKHRQMDGSVIIREAMSEILNGDLDMEQLRSFISRMDSEDVRIVHRRVKMPSPLGMTLFMSAFEDLLSLRTRAYLIKDVDPEILRRLLGARSLATDLDKEMISEYYQSKVATPKNAIDLLRLMDMGGGLERSLTNPLYNSKLNGIEIPVIRQWVHELAERGLITKVRNTNHEQIDDKWFSIRMAGVHGTLGCLAVAGASEMEDLRALYTGGLTYEIAEDFSGATPSKWASSSLSDPLDCLRLKLLDMLGSEGPQTLDQLSDRLPFPVGQVESVLQELEMRNLVSIGFFTQTDEGEFILRVDEYRITGGSVEVVDYRTLQTLLLQKSFTEFSEPSEAIKSLALIQRRDELLHRVRNFRFRDWKDFKHDSDVYNGRLLHNRVGYTTLDQIPMLLGLRSEPWLGSLEEEILEKIPEDGITRTELLSEYPRGKENQHIQKSIKRAISNLERQLVVAKQYLDVPNRKRSIALFRRIHGVVEPLDFPEALAQLIAKIGPVRLHTLRFFVSRPVEELAEVLRELENEGTICRVVALQPDPTDYYSSHVDAERLLSPLAEDRKMRILAQSDPFCSRFIQEVRMILKQGWYHPVFKGVDPIGRILMFVVNDYLEIKDVNIPHSYLDEFKDTFNELLENYRDRLVDVSVMHSFNGVPVHDCDDNIQGILSDLGFVSMGDGERYIRGGIVEPRPRNEVNRLLFHTHNIHQISRWENETHALKEIDELRDDFALRGRCEMFRVDLQSMAATEQLHQGT
;
A
#
# COMPACT_ATOMS: atom_id res chain seq x y z
N MET A 1 27.05 2.30 23.95
CA MET A 1 28.49 2.10 23.66
C MET A 1 29.21 3.42 23.91
N ALA A 2 30.41 3.42 24.51
CA ALA A 2 31.15 4.66 24.79
C ALA A 2 32.44 4.70 23.96
N LYS A 3 32.62 5.73 23.14
CA LYS A 3 33.88 6.00 22.44
C LYS A 3 34.70 6.94 23.32
N LEU A 4 35.87 6.47 23.75
CA LEU A 4 36.75 7.21 24.63
C LEU A 4 38.04 7.55 23.85
N SER A 5 38.53 8.77 24.02
CA SER A 5 39.81 9.21 23.45
C SER A 5 41.02 8.71 24.25
N HIS A 6 40.78 8.24 25.48
CA HIS A 6 41.78 7.79 26.42
C HIS A 6 41.26 6.60 27.21
N GLU A 7 42.17 5.82 27.78
CA GLU A 7 41.79 4.64 28.54
C GLU A 7 41.23 5.03 29.91
N VAL A 8 40.10 4.41 30.29
CA VAL A 8 39.44 4.64 31.58
C VAL A 8 39.68 3.43 32.50
N GLU A 9 39.98 3.72 33.76
CA GLU A 9 40.23 2.69 34.77
C GLU A 9 38.91 2.10 35.28
N ILE A 10 38.48 0.99 34.69
CA ILE A 10 37.19 0.33 34.96
C ILE A 10 37.03 -0.11 36.43
N SER A 11 38.13 -0.35 37.14
CA SER A 11 38.16 -0.69 38.58
C SER A 11 37.56 0.39 39.46
N LYS A 12 37.49 1.65 39.01
CA LYS A 12 36.92 2.78 39.77
C LYS A 12 35.40 2.90 39.63
N ILE A 13 34.79 2.20 38.67
CA ILE A 13 33.34 2.31 38.42
C ILE A 13 32.51 1.92 39.66
N PRO A 14 32.79 0.81 40.37
CA PRO A 14 32.07 0.47 41.61
C PRO A 14 32.19 1.55 42.70
N GLU A 15 33.36 2.18 42.83
CA GLU A 15 33.59 3.22 43.84
C GLU A 15 32.73 4.47 43.61
N VAL A 16 32.41 4.78 42.34
CA VAL A 16 31.52 5.89 41.98
C VAL A 16 30.07 5.63 42.42
N PHE A 17 29.62 4.38 42.38
CA PHE A 17 28.25 4.00 42.75
C PHE A 17 28.06 3.68 44.24
N ARG A 18 29.14 3.38 44.96
CA ARG A 18 29.13 3.07 46.41
C ARG A 18 28.86 4.26 47.31
N ASN A 19 29.15 5.47 46.85
CA ASN A 19 28.85 6.65 47.62
C ASN A 19 27.33 6.92 47.51
N ASP A 20 26.66 7.21 48.64
CA ASP A 20 25.23 7.58 48.72
C ASP A 20 24.84 8.78 47.83
N THR A 21 25.79 9.36 47.10
CA THR A 21 25.63 10.44 46.12
C THR A 21 25.22 9.97 44.73
N SER A 22 25.08 8.67 44.46
CA SER A 22 24.77 8.14 43.13
C SER A 22 23.44 8.67 42.56
N GLU A 23 22.43 8.84 43.41
CA GLU A 23 21.12 9.40 43.02
C GLU A 23 21.22 10.90 42.72
N GLU A 24 21.98 11.66 43.50
CA GLU A 24 22.23 13.09 43.25
C GLU A 24 23.04 13.31 41.96
N ILE A 25 24.02 12.45 41.71
CA ILE A 25 24.83 12.45 40.49
C ILE A 25 23.96 12.14 39.28
N LEU A 26 23.11 11.11 39.37
CA LEU A 26 22.17 10.75 38.31
C LEU A 26 21.22 11.91 38.03
N GLN A 27 20.58 12.49 39.05
CA GLN A 27 19.69 13.64 38.88
C GLN A 27 20.38 14.82 38.20
N ARG A 28 21.63 15.12 38.59
CA ARG A 28 22.42 16.19 37.97
C ARG A 28 22.66 15.94 36.48
N TYR A 29 23.17 14.76 36.10
CA TYR A 29 23.47 14.46 34.69
C TYR A 29 22.22 14.19 33.85
N MET A 30 21.14 13.68 34.46
CA MET A 30 19.88 13.46 33.78
C MET A 30 19.27 14.77 33.27
N MET A 31 19.47 15.89 33.96
CA MET A 31 18.99 17.19 33.48
C MET A 31 19.54 17.55 32.09
N ASP A 32 20.77 17.13 31.77
CA ASP A 32 21.42 17.41 30.48
C ASP A 32 21.24 16.28 29.44
N SER A 33 20.45 15.26 29.77
CA SER A 33 20.17 14.15 28.86
C SER A 33 19.12 14.50 27.81
N GLN A 34 19.22 13.85 26.64
CA GLN A 34 18.16 13.94 25.61
C GLN A 34 16.83 13.36 26.10
N LEU A 35 16.86 12.35 26.98
CA LEU A 35 15.67 11.76 27.58
C LEU A 35 14.89 12.82 28.38
N PHE A 36 15.61 13.63 29.18
CA PHE A 36 15.02 14.75 29.89
C PHE A 36 14.43 15.79 28.94
N SER A 37 15.15 16.19 27.89
CA SER A 37 14.60 17.11 26.89
C SER A 37 13.35 16.56 26.18
N LYS A 38 13.26 15.25 25.97
CA LYS A 38 12.07 14.60 25.42
C LYS A 38 10.89 14.62 26.40
N ARG A 39 11.09 14.18 27.64
CA ARG A 39 10.02 14.17 28.65
C ARG A 39 9.57 15.57 29.03
N PHE A 40 10.49 16.53 29.14
CA PHE A 40 10.15 17.94 29.37
C PHE A 40 9.21 18.49 28.27
N ARG A 41 9.42 18.12 27.00
CA ARG A 41 8.52 18.48 25.89
C ARG A 41 7.12 17.91 26.06
N GLU A 42 7.03 16.66 26.53
CA GLU A 42 5.75 16.00 26.76
C GLU A 42 5.00 16.62 27.94
N VAL A 43 5.68 16.80 29.09
CA VAL A 43 5.10 17.44 30.27
C VAL A 43 4.67 18.87 29.97
N SER A 44 5.53 19.69 29.35
CA SER A 44 5.18 21.07 28.99
C SER A 44 4.00 21.15 28.00
N SER A 45 3.86 20.18 27.10
CA SER A 45 2.70 20.07 26.21
C SER A 45 1.42 19.70 26.95
N ARG A 46 1.47 18.72 27.87
CA ARG A 46 0.31 18.30 28.67
C ARG A 46 -0.13 19.38 29.65
N SER A 47 0.82 20.13 30.19
CA SER A 47 0.58 21.29 31.06
C SER A 47 0.14 22.55 30.29
N MET A 48 -0.09 22.45 28.97
CA MET A 48 -0.51 23.56 28.10
C MET A 48 0.45 24.77 28.08
N LEU A 49 1.71 24.58 28.49
CA LEU A 49 2.76 25.62 28.43
C LEU A 49 3.36 25.75 27.04
N ASN A 50 3.38 24.65 26.29
CA ASN A 50 3.75 24.63 24.87
C ASN A 50 2.67 23.87 24.09
N PRO A 51 1.53 24.49 23.76
CA PRO A 51 0.46 23.81 23.06
C PRO A 51 0.85 23.51 21.62
N ARG A 52 0.49 22.32 21.13
CA ARG A 52 0.68 21.95 19.70
C ARG A 52 -0.28 22.68 18.76
N ARG A 53 -1.40 23.19 19.30
CA ARG A 53 -2.41 23.93 18.55
C ARG A 53 -2.77 25.22 19.27
N ILE A 54 -2.84 26.31 18.52
CA ILE A 54 -3.33 27.60 19.01
C ILE A 54 -4.57 27.91 18.16
N GLY A 55 -5.75 27.70 18.71
CA GLY A 55 -7.00 27.78 17.94
C GLY A 55 -7.11 26.64 16.92
N ALA A 56 -7.28 26.99 15.63
CA ALA A 56 -7.35 26.04 14.52
C ALA A 56 -5.98 25.70 13.90
N GLU A 57 -4.93 26.46 14.22
CA GLU A 57 -3.61 26.32 13.59
C GLU A 57 -2.69 25.37 14.37
N GLU A 58 -1.99 24.49 13.65
CA GLU A 58 -1.01 23.55 14.20
C GLU A 58 0.41 24.12 14.10
N VAL A 59 1.13 24.14 15.22
CA VAL A 59 2.50 24.68 15.27
C VAL A 59 3.46 23.67 14.65
N SER A 60 4.28 24.11 13.70
CA SER A 60 5.24 23.23 13.04
C SER A 60 6.18 22.52 14.05
N PRO A 61 6.62 21.28 13.79
CA PRO A 61 7.48 20.54 14.72
C PRO A 61 8.77 21.27 15.11
N LYS A 62 9.38 21.98 14.16
CA LYS A 62 10.61 22.77 14.39
C LYS A 62 10.36 23.94 15.35
N GLN A 63 9.29 24.70 15.12
CA GLN A 63 8.91 25.79 16.02
C GLN A 63 8.49 25.27 17.40
N PHE A 64 7.79 24.14 17.45
CA PHE A 64 7.41 23.48 18.70
C PHE A 64 8.65 23.07 19.52
N GLN A 65 9.68 22.50 18.87
CA GLN A 65 10.95 22.14 19.51
C GLN A 65 11.69 23.38 20.03
N GLN A 66 11.84 24.43 19.21
CA GLN A 66 12.51 25.67 19.61
C GLN A 66 11.80 26.34 20.81
N LYS A 67 10.47 26.39 20.81
CA LYS A 67 9.68 26.92 21.93
C LYS A 67 9.87 26.08 23.20
N ALA A 68 9.83 24.76 23.08
CA ALA A 68 10.05 23.87 24.22
C ALA A 68 11.45 24.01 24.82
N GLU A 69 12.48 24.14 23.98
CA GLU A 69 13.86 24.37 24.43
C GLU A 69 14.04 25.72 25.13
N ALA A 70 13.39 26.78 24.62
CA ALA A 70 13.38 28.09 25.28
C ALA A 70 12.70 28.02 26.65
N ILE A 71 11.55 27.34 26.76
CA ILE A 71 10.84 27.11 28.02
C ILE A 71 11.72 26.29 28.97
N MET A 72 12.35 25.22 28.49
CA MET A 72 13.23 24.36 29.28
C MET A 72 14.39 25.15 29.86
N THR A 73 15.08 25.95 29.06
CA THR A 73 16.21 26.79 29.50
C THR A 73 15.78 27.77 30.59
N LYS A 74 14.61 28.40 30.44
CA LYS A 74 14.06 29.32 31.44
C LYS A 74 13.70 28.60 32.75
N HIS A 75 13.04 27.45 32.66
CA HIS A 75 12.66 26.67 33.82
C HIS A 75 13.85 26.06 34.56
N ARG A 76 14.97 25.77 33.87
CA ARG A 76 16.22 25.30 34.50
C ARG A 76 16.84 26.33 35.43
N GLN A 77 16.62 27.62 35.17
CA GLN A 77 17.12 28.73 35.98
C GLN A 77 16.14 29.14 37.10
N MET A 78 14.95 28.53 37.16
CA MET A 78 13.94 28.83 38.16
C MET A 78 14.05 27.87 39.34
N ASP A 79 14.29 28.42 40.53
CA ASP A 79 14.25 27.66 41.77
C ASP A 79 12.85 27.10 42.02
N GLY A 80 12.74 25.78 42.24
CA GLY A 80 11.47 25.12 42.56
C GLY A 80 10.51 24.91 41.36
N SER A 81 11.01 24.90 40.12
CA SER A 81 10.21 24.63 38.92
C SER A 81 9.44 23.30 39.00
N VAL A 82 8.11 23.39 39.06
CA VAL A 82 7.22 22.21 39.16
C VAL A 82 7.32 21.32 37.92
N ILE A 83 7.47 21.91 36.73
CA ILE A 83 7.56 21.18 35.46
C ILE A 83 8.85 20.35 35.37
N ILE A 84 9.96 20.88 35.89
CA ILE A 84 11.21 20.13 35.96
C ILE A 84 11.09 18.98 36.96
N ARG A 85 10.51 19.24 38.13
CA ARG A 85 10.30 18.20 39.14
C ARG A 85 9.40 17.08 38.62
N GLU A 86 8.34 17.43 37.89
CA GLU A 86 7.45 16.46 37.26
C GLU A 86 8.16 15.65 36.17
N ALA A 87 8.87 16.30 35.25
CA ALA A 87 9.63 15.62 34.20
C ALA A 87 10.72 14.69 34.78
N MET A 88 11.40 15.13 35.84
CA MET A 88 12.38 14.31 36.54
C MET A 88 11.71 13.14 37.27
N SER A 89 10.54 13.36 37.89
CA SER A 89 9.79 12.30 38.59
C SER A 89 9.27 11.24 37.64
N GLU A 90 8.75 11.62 36.46
CA GLU A 90 8.32 10.66 35.44
C GLU A 90 9.50 9.82 34.91
N ILE A 91 10.68 10.43 34.73
CA ILE A 91 11.86 9.70 34.30
C ILE A 91 12.30 8.70 35.36
N LEU A 92 12.42 9.13 36.62
CA LEU A 92 12.93 8.29 37.70
C LEU A 92 11.96 7.20 38.15
N ASN A 93 10.65 7.43 38.04
CA ASN A 93 9.64 6.47 38.50
C ASN A 93 8.95 5.71 37.36
N GLY A 94 9.03 6.20 36.13
CA GLY A 94 8.33 5.63 34.97
C GLY A 94 9.27 5.07 33.90
N ASP A 95 10.30 5.81 33.50
CA ASP A 95 11.22 5.38 32.43
C ASP A 95 12.39 4.53 32.95
N LEU A 96 12.89 4.84 34.15
CA LEU A 96 14.03 4.18 34.76
C LEU A 96 13.57 3.28 35.91
N ASP A 97 14.06 2.05 35.92
CA ASP A 97 13.84 1.12 37.02
C ASP A 97 14.85 1.36 38.14
N MET A 98 14.56 2.38 38.96
CA MET A 98 15.43 2.77 40.06
C MET A 98 15.47 1.73 41.19
N GLU A 99 14.43 0.91 41.36
CA GLU A 99 14.42 -0.19 42.33
C GLU A 99 15.42 -1.29 41.93
N GLN A 100 15.40 -1.71 40.67
CA GLN A 100 16.37 -2.68 40.16
C GLN A 100 17.79 -2.12 40.14
N LEU A 101 17.98 -0.84 39.82
CA LEU A 101 19.29 -0.21 39.88
C LEU A 101 19.86 -0.23 41.30
N ARG A 102 19.06 0.13 42.31
CA ARG A 102 19.44 0.04 43.73
C ARG A 102 19.75 -1.39 44.15
N SER A 103 18.94 -2.36 43.73
CA SER A 103 19.18 -3.78 43.97
C SER A 103 20.51 -4.24 43.35
N PHE A 104 20.80 -3.81 42.12
CA PHE A 104 22.04 -4.14 41.43
C PHE A 104 23.27 -3.54 42.14
N ILE A 105 23.21 -2.27 42.55
CA ILE A 105 24.28 -1.61 43.31
C ILE A 105 24.51 -2.35 44.64
N SER A 106 23.45 -2.66 45.39
CA SER A 106 23.55 -3.42 46.65
C SER A 106 24.18 -4.81 46.45
N ARG A 107 23.86 -5.50 45.34
CA ARG A 107 24.46 -6.79 44.97
C ARG A 107 25.93 -6.69 44.56
N MET A 108 26.38 -5.53 44.08
CA MET A 108 27.81 -5.26 43.86
C MET A 108 28.57 -5.11 45.18
N ASP A 109 27.89 -4.71 46.26
CA ASP A 109 28.49 -4.56 47.59
C ASP A 109 28.47 -5.85 48.41
N SER A 110 27.51 -6.76 48.17
CA SER A 110 27.38 -8.05 48.86
C SER A 110 28.20 -9.20 48.26
N GLU A 111 29.25 -8.89 47.48
CA GLU A 111 30.19 -9.82 46.79
C GLU A 111 29.62 -10.69 45.63
N ASP A 112 28.33 -10.58 45.29
CA ASP A 112 27.67 -11.43 44.29
C ASP A 112 27.88 -10.99 42.82
N VAL A 113 28.49 -9.83 42.57
CA VAL A 113 28.71 -9.30 41.22
C VAL A 113 30.20 -9.03 40.99
N ARG A 114 30.77 -9.62 39.94
CA ARG A 114 32.17 -9.41 39.52
C ARG A 114 32.23 -8.67 38.20
N ILE A 115 32.93 -7.54 38.15
CA ILE A 115 33.22 -6.81 36.91
C ILE A 115 34.55 -7.30 36.35
N VAL A 116 34.54 -7.83 35.13
CA VAL A 116 35.74 -8.31 34.44
C VAL A 116 36.05 -7.38 33.27
N HIS A 117 37.18 -6.68 33.35
CA HIS A 117 37.70 -5.91 32.22
C HIS A 117 38.58 -6.82 31.34
N ARG A 118 38.19 -7.02 30.08
CA ARG A 118 38.97 -7.78 29.10
C ARG A 118 39.23 -6.92 27.87
N ARG A 119 40.50 -6.66 27.58
CA ARG A 119 40.92 -6.08 26.30
C ARG A 119 40.87 -7.17 25.24
N VAL A 120 40.14 -6.93 24.17
CA VAL A 120 40.00 -7.85 23.03
C VAL A 120 40.37 -7.12 21.76
N LYS A 121 41.08 -7.80 20.85
CA LYS A 121 41.38 -7.25 19.53
C LYS A 121 40.13 -7.13 18.66
N MET A 122 39.17 -8.04 18.86
CA MET A 122 37.91 -8.13 18.13
C MET A 122 36.74 -8.09 19.13
N PRO A 123 35.66 -7.33 18.88
CA PRO A 123 34.53 -7.32 19.80
C PRO A 123 33.86 -8.70 19.89
N SER A 124 33.31 -9.03 21.05
CA SER A 124 32.56 -10.29 21.25
C SER A 124 31.23 -10.26 20.48
N PRO A 125 30.55 -11.41 20.25
CA PRO A 125 29.24 -11.42 19.60
C PRO A 125 28.24 -10.43 20.20
N LEU A 126 28.19 -10.34 21.54
CA LEU A 126 27.37 -9.36 22.25
C LEU A 126 27.80 -7.91 21.99
N GLY A 127 29.12 -7.64 22.03
CA GLY A 127 29.67 -6.31 21.72
C GLY A 127 29.40 -5.90 20.27
N MET A 128 29.43 -6.87 19.35
CA MET A 128 29.09 -6.66 17.94
C MET A 128 27.61 -6.33 17.76
N THR A 129 26.68 -7.06 18.42
CA THR A 129 25.24 -6.75 18.35
C THR A 129 24.94 -5.35 18.90
N LEU A 130 25.56 -4.97 20.03
CA LEU A 130 25.40 -3.64 20.64
C LEU A 130 26.02 -2.51 19.81
N PHE A 131 27.12 -2.81 19.09
CA PHE A 131 27.70 -1.89 18.12
C PHE A 131 26.70 -1.66 16.99
N MET A 132 26.20 -2.72 16.35
CA MET A 132 25.23 -2.64 15.25
C MET A 132 23.97 -1.85 15.61
N SER A 133 23.36 -2.14 16.76
CA SER A 133 22.12 -1.45 17.18
C SER A 133 22.29 0.05 17.38
N ALA A 134 23.51 0.51 17.71
CA ALA A 134 23.78 1.93 17.90
C ALA A 134 23.87 2.72 16.57
N PHE A 135 24.03 2.02 15.44
CA PHE A 135 24.17 2.64 14.12
C PHE A 135 22.94 2.50 13.23
N GLU A 136 21.97 1.63 13.54
CA GLU A 136 20.69 1.55 12.80
C GLU A 136 19.97 2.91 12.74
N ASP A 137 20.10 3.75 13.78
CA ASP A 137 19.45 5.06 13.87
C ASP A 137 20.20 6.22 13.17
N LEU A 138 21.45 6.03 12.70
CA LEU A 138 22.33 7.12 12.25
C LEU A 138 22.63 7.18 10.74
N LEU A 139 22.03 6.35 9.91
CA LEU A 139 22.54 6.11 8.55
C LEU A 139 21.82 6.91 7.46
N SER A 140 22.46 7.99 6.99
CA SER A 140 22.41 8.32 5.57
C SER A 140 23.26 7.30 4.79
N LEU A 141 22.90 6.97 3.53
CA LEU A 141 23.59 5.95 2.72
C LEU A 141 25.10 6.18 2.61
N ARG A 142 25.51 7.45 2.43
CA ARG A 142 26.91 7.84 2.32
C ARG A 142 27.69 7.40 3.55
N THR A 143 27.14 7.57 4.75
CA THR A 143 27.79 7.18 6.01
C THR A 143 27.96 5.66 6.12
N ARG A 144 27.02 4.86 5.59
CA ARG A 144 27.08 3.38 5.61
C ARG A 144 28.26 2.83 4.81
N ALA A 145 28.51 3.39 3.62
CA ALA A 145 29.65 3.02 2.80
C ALA A 145 30.97 3.41 3.49
N TYR A 146 31.15 4.67 3.91
CA TYR A 146 32.39 5.07 4.62
C TYR A 146 32.65 4.27 5.91
N LEU A 147 31.59 3.84 6.62
CA LEU A 147 31.72 2.97 7.80
C LEU A 147 32.25 1.56 7.45
N ILE A 148 31.93 1.02 6.27
CA ILE A 148 32.51 -0.24 5.78
C ILE A 148 34.01 -0.05 5.46
N LYS A 149 34.45 1.14 5.06
CA LYS A 149 35.87 1.42 4.81
C LYS A 149 36.71 1.51 6.09
N ASP A 150 36.14 2.09 7.15
CA ASP A 150 36.82 2.34 8.42
C ASP A 150 36.83 1.12 9.39
N VAL A 151 36.07 0.06 9.07
CA VAL A 151 36.00 -1.17 9.86
C VAL A 151 36.94 -2.22 9.27
N ASP A 152 37.65 -2.97 10.13
CA ASP A 152 38.54 -4.05 9.71
C ASP A 152 37.79 -5.06 8.81
N PRO A 153 38.32 -5.40 7.61
CA PRO A 153 37.72 -6.37 6.69
C PRO A 153 37.35 -7.71 7.34
N GLU A 154 38.09 -8.15 8.35
CA GLU A 154 37.82 -9.40 9.06
C GLU A 154 36.60 -9.30 10.01
N ILE A 155 36.31 -8.10 10.52
CA ILE A 155 35.09 -7.78 11.28
C ILE A 155 33.89 -7.72 10.33
N LEU A 156 34.03 -7.08 9.16
CA LEU A 156 33.00 -7.01 8.12
C LEU A 156 32.62 -8.38 7.56
N ARG A 157 33.61 -9.24 7.33
CA ARG A 157 33.43 -10.63 6.90
C ARG A 157 32.59 -11.47 7.86
N ARG A 158 32.73 -11.25 9.17
CA ARG A 158 31.88 -11.89 10.19
C ARG A 158 30.51 -11.23 10.35
N LEU A 159 30.41 -9.92 10.12
CA LEU A 159 29.17 -9.14 10.22
C LEU A 159 28.21 -9.37 9.06
N LEU A 160 28.72 -9.45 7.85
CA LEU A 160 27.94 -9.39 6.61
C LEU A 160 27.93 -10.74 5.85
N GLY A 161 28.64 -11.76 6.34
CA GLY A 161 28.75 -13.05 5.68
C GLY A 161 29.40 -12.94 4.29
N ALA A 162 28.89 -13.68 3.30
CA ALA A 162 29.40 -13.66 1.91
C ALA A 162 29.41 -12.28 1.24
N ARG A 163 28.74 -11.27 1.81
CA ARG A 163 28.72 -9.89 1.32
C ARG A 163 30.07 -9.15 1.49
N SER A 164 31.04 -9.71 2.23
CA SER A 164 32.40 -9.13 2.31
C SER A 164 33.30 -9.47 1.12
N LEU A 165 32.85 -10.29 0.17
CA LEU A 165 33.60 -10.61 -1.06
C LEU A 165 33.48 -9.51 -2.13
N ALA A 166 32.57 -8.55 -1.93
CA ALA A 166 32.28 -7.50 -2.90
C ALA A 166 33.42 -6.48 -3.07
N THR A 167 34.34 -6.37 -2.11
CA THR A 167 35.42 -5.36 -2.13
C THR A 167 36.65 -5.73 -2.97
N ASP A 168 36.71 -6.94 -3.50
CA ASP A 168 37.83 -7.47 -4.28
C ASP A 168 37.38 -8.00 -5.66
N LEU A 169 36.43 -7.33 -6.30
CA LEU A 169 36.01 -7.70 -7.65
C LEU A 169 36.96 -7.09 -8.70
N ASP A 170 37.44 -7.93 -9.62
CA ASP A 170 38.30 -7.49 -10.72
C ASP A 170 37.49 -6.67 -11.72
N LYS A 171 38.00 -5.49 -12.11
CA LYS A 171 37.37 -4.60 -13.09
C LYS A 171 37.18 -5.28 -14.44
N GLU A 172 38.10 -6.18 -14.82
CA GLU A 172 38.00 -6.94 -16.07
C GLU A 172 36.83 -7.93 -16.04
N MET A 173 36.66 -8.65 -14.91
CA MET A 173 35.55 -9.58 -14.70
C MET A 173 34.20 -8.89 -14.70
N ILE A 174 34.10 -7.72 -14.07
CA ILE A 174 32.88 -6.88 -14.09
C ILE A 174 32.56 -6.46 -15.53
N SER A 175 33.56 -5.94 -16.25
CA SER A 175 33.37 -5.52 -17.65
C SER A 175 32.92 -6.67 -18.55
N GLU A 176 33.51 -7.86 -18.39
CA GLU A 176 33.10 -9.06 -19.11
C GLU A 176 31.66 -9.48 -18.77
N TYR A 177 31.28 -9.43 -17.49
CA TYR A 177 29.90 -9.72 -17.05
C TYR A 177 28.88 -8.83 -17.75
N TYR A 178 29.04 -7.50 -17.73
CA TYR A 178 28.10 -6.58 -18.39
C TYR A 178 28.13 -6.69 -19.92
N GLN A 179 29.28 -7.01 -20.52
CA GLN A 179 29.36 -7.31 -21.96
C GLN A 179 28.71 -8.64 -22.35
N SER A 180 28.60 -9.59 -21.42
CA SER A 180 27.97 -10.90 -21.64
C SER A 180 26.43 -10.84 -21.64
N LYS A 181 25.84 -9.86 -20.94
CA LYS A 181 24.38 -9.66 -20.86
C LYS A 181 23.72 -9.46 -22.23
N VAL A 182 24.44 -8.86 -23.17
CA VAL A 182 23.95 -8.57 -24.52
C VAL A 182 24.79 -9.33 -25.54
N ALA A 183 24.17 -10.30 -26.20
CA ALA A 183 24.76 -11.01 -27.33
C ALA A 183 24.88 -10.10 -28.56
N THR A 184 25.77 -10.45 -29.49
CA THR A 184 25.81 -9.78 -30.80
C THR A 184 24.50 -10.05 -31.54
N PRO A 185 23.78 -9.01 -32.00
CA PRO A 185 22.45 -9.20 -32.57
C PRO A 185 22.54 -9.93 -33.91
N LYS A 186 21.71 -10.96 -34.10
CA LYS A 186 21.62 -11.74 -35.35
C LYS A 186 20.34 -11.48 -36.12
N ASN A 187 19.33 -10.91 -35.46
CA ASN A 187 18.02 -10.63 -36.01
C ASN A 187 17.45 -9.34 -35.39
N ALA A 188 16.29 -8.91 -35.89
CA ALA A 188 15.57 -7.74 -35.41
C ALA A 188 15.23 -7.79 -33.90
N ILE A 189 14.86 -8.96 -33.37
CA ILE A 189 14.50 -9.11 -31.95
C ILE A 189 15.73 -8.96 -31.05
N ASP A 190 16.88 -9.48 -31.46
CA ASP A 190 18.13 -9.31 -30.73
C ASP A 190 18.61 -7.84 -30.76
N LEU A 191 18.36 -7.12 -31.86
CA LEU A 191 18.60 -5.68 -31.94
C LEU A 191 17.71 -4.92 -30.95
N LEU A 192 16.43 -5.29 -30.83
CA LEU A 192 15.52 -4.70 -29.85
C LEU A 192 16.03 -4.90 -28.41
N ARG A 193 16.49 -6.11 -28.07
CA ARG A 193 17.11 -6.39 -26.76
C ARG A 193 18.35 -5.55 -26.50
N LEU A 194 19.19 -5.36 -27.52
CA LEU A 194 20.35 -4.47 -27.44
C LEU A 194 19.92 -3.02 -27.21
N MET A 195 18.82 -2.56 -27.83
CA MET A 195 18.29 -1.22 -27.62
C MET A 195 17.66 -1.02 -26.23
N ASP A 196 17.01 -2.06 -25.69
CA ASP A 196 16.40 -2.00 -24.36
C ASP A 196 17.44 -1.88 -23.24
N MET A 197 18.62 -2.47 -23.41
CA MET A 197 19.73 -2.40 -22.44
C MET A 197 20.71 -1.26 -22.77
N GLY A 198 21.17 -1.17 -24.02
CA GLY A 198 22.20 -0.21 -24.47
C GLY A 198 21.72 1.22 -24.69
N GLY A 199 20.45 1.50 -24.41
CA GLY A 199 19.77 2.71 -24.84
C GLY A 199 19.40 2.70 -26.33
N GLY A 200 18.70 3.76 -26.75
CA GLY A 200 18.24 3.91 -28.13
C GLY A 200 19.35 3.94 -29.18
N LEU A 201 18.98 3.80 -30.46
CA LEU A 201 19.91 3.99 -31.58
C LEU A 201 19.96 5.47 -31.97
N GLU A 202 21.18 5.93 -32.20
CA GLU A 202 21.46 7.24 -32.77
C GLU A 202 20.91 7.37 -34.20
N ARG A 203 20.84 8.60 -34.71
CA ARG A 203 20.43 8.88 -36.10
C ARG A 203 21.32 8.16 -37.12
N SER A 204 22.56 7.90 -36.75
CA SER A 204 23.56 7.13 -37.51
C SER A 204 23.42 5.60 -37.40
N LEU A 205 22.40 5.09 -36.70
CA LEU A 205 22.19 3.66 -36.41
C LEU A 205 23.31 3.02 -35.58
N THR A 206 24.02 3.83 -34.79
CA THR A 206 24.99 3.38 -33.78
C THR A 206 24.35 3.33 -32.41
N ASN A 207 24.84 2.46 -31.53
CA ASN A 207 24.39 2.39 -30.14
C ASN A 207 25.44 3.03 -29.21
N PRO A 208 25.05 3.87 -28.23
CA PRO A 208 25.99 4.55 -27.34
C PRO A 208 26.89 3.62 -26.52
N LEU A 209 26.36 2.46 -26.09
CA LEU A 209 27.04 1.56 -25.16
C LEU A 209 27.65 0.33 -25.84
N TYR A 210 26.90 -0.27 -26.76
CA TYR A 210 27.26 -1.52 -27.43
C TYR A 210 27.69 -1.32 -28.88
N ASN A 211 28.28 -0.16 -29.22
CA ASN A 211 28.74 0.12 -30.59
C ASN A 211 29.71 -0.98 -31.11
N SER A 212 30.55 -1.52 -30.23
CA SER A 212 31.47 -2.62 -30.54
C SER A 212 30.77 -3.88 -31.06
N LYS A 213 29.54 -4.15 -30.61
CA LYS A 213 28.71 -5.30 -31.04
C LYS A 213 28.05 -5.08 -32.40
N LEU A 214 27.92 -3.83 -32.85
CA LEU A 214 27.32 -3.45 -34.14
C LEU A 214 28.35 -3.21 -35.25
N ASN A 215 29.61 -2.92 -34.91
CA ASN A 215 30.68 -2.60 -35.86
C ASN A 215 30.90 -3.65 -36.97
N GLY A 216 30.51 -4.91 -36.76
CA GLY A 216 30.66 -6.01 -37.73
C GLY A 216 29.44 -6.25 -38.64
N ILE A 217 28.38 -5.46 -38.52
CA ILE A 217 27.12 -5.64 -39.25
C ILE A 217 26.96 -4.50 -40.26
N GLU A 218 26.63 -4.84 -41.51
CA GLU A 218 26.43 -3.82 -42.54
C GLU A 218 25.20 -2.94 -42.22
N ILE A 219 25.35 -1.62 -42.36
CA ILE A 219 24.30 -0.62 -42.07
C ILE A 219 22.96 -0.91 -42.78
N PRO A 220 22.92 -1.41 -44.05
CA PRO A 220 21.67 -1.79 -44.70
C PRO A 220 20.88 -2.89 -43.96
N VAL A 221 21.57 -3.84 -43.32
CA VAL A 221 20.95 -4.93 -42.55
C VAL A 221 20.33 -4.38 -41.27
N ILE A 222 21.06 -3.51 -40.55
CA ILE A 222 20.53 -2.83 -39.36
C ILE A 222 19.30 -2.00 -39.74
N ARG A 223 19.35 -1.30 -40.87
CA ARG A 223 18.22 -0.52 -41.37
C ARG A 223 17.01 -1.42 -41.67
N GLN A 224 17.21 -2.60 -42.27
CA GLN A 224 16.15 -3.59 -42.48
C GLN A 224 15.52 -4.08 -41.17
N TRP A 225 16.33 -4.34 -40.14
CA TRP A 225 15.81 -4.72 -38.82
C TRP A 225 15.01 -3.59 -38.16
N VAL A 226 15.48 -2.35 -38.26
CA VAL A 226 14.75 -1.17 -37.78
C VAL A 226 13.41 -1.03 -38.50
N HIS A 227 13.36 -1.25 -39.82
CA HIS A 227 12.10 -1.26 -40.57
C HIS A 227 11.13 -2.33 -40.05
N GLU A 228 11.61 -3.56 -39.89
CA GLU A 228 10.80 -4.66 -39.38
C GLU A 228 10.26 -4.40 -37.96
N LEU A 229 11.09 -3.86 -37.07
CA LEU A 229 10.68 -3.50 -35.71
C LEU A 229 9.70 -2.33 -35.69
N ALA A 230 9.87 -1.34 -36.57
CA ALA A 230 8.97 -0.20 -36.67
C ALA A 230 7.60 -0.60 -37.23
N GLU A 231 7.55 -1.46 -38.25
CA GLU A 231 6.29 -2.01 -38.80
C GLU A 231 5.55 -2.88 -37.79
N ARG A 232 6.27 -3.62 -36.94
CA ARG A 232 5.69 -4.38 -35.82
C ARG A 232 5.29 -3.48 -34.65
N GLY A 233 5.63 -2.18 -34.68
CA GLY A 233 5.40 -1.24 -33.59
C GLY A 233 6.11 -1.67 -32.31
N LEU A 234 7.40 -2.03 -32.37
CA LEU A 234 8.22 -2.37 -31.19
C LEU A 234 9.23 -1.26 -30.85
N ILE A 235 9.60 -0.46 -31.85
CA ILE A 235 10.44 0.73 -31.70
C ILE A 235 9.74 1.95 -32.28
N THR A 236 10.12 3.13 -31.80
CA THR A 236 9.57 4.39 -32.27
C THR A 236 10.61 5.52 -32.20
N LYS A 237 10.24 6.69 -32.71
CA LYS A 237 10.99 7.95 -32.56
C LYS A 237 10.21 8.92 -31.69
N VAL A 238 10.96 9.75 -30.98
CA VAL A 238 10.45 10.84 -30.15
C VAL A 238 10.87 12.17 -30.76
N ARG A 239 10.00 13.18 -30.73
CA ARG A 239 10.33 14.57 -31.08
C ARG A 239 9.58 15.58 -30.22
N ASN A 240 9.91 16.86 -30.39
CA ASN A 240 9.28 17.98 -29.70
C ASN A 240 9.51 17.93 -28.17
N THR A 241 10.62 17.33 -27.74
CA THR A 241 11.06 17.37 -26.34
C THR A 241 11.90 18.60 -26.03
N ASN A 242 12.29 19.35 -27.07
CA ASN A 242 13.24 20.46 -27.03
C ASN A 242 14.66 20.06 -26.57
N HIS A 243 14.97 18.75 -26.58
CA HIS A 243 16.27 18.21 -26.23
C HIS A 243 16.96 17.57 -27.45
N GLU A 244 18.02 18.20 -27.96
CA GLU A 244 18.67 17.79 -29.23
C GLU A 244 19.20 16.35 -29.23
N GLN A 245 19.61 15.84 -28.05
CA GLN A 245 20.13 14.47 -27.91
C GLN A 245 19.03 13.39 -27.76
N ILE A 246 17.75 13.74 -27.81
CA ILE A 246 16.64 12.78 -27.68
C ILE A 246 15.80 12.79 -28.96
N ASP A 247 15.55 13.99 -29.51
CA ASP A 247 14.73 14.15 -30.70
C ASP A 247 15.32 13.40 -31.92
N ASP A 248 14.44 12.68 -32.63
CA ASP A 248 14.69 11.83 -33.81
C ASP A 248 15.56 10.58 -33.59
N LYS A 249 15.90 10.22 -32.35
CA LYS A 249 16.53 8.93 -32.02
C LYS A 249 15.51 7.80 -31.99
N TRP A 250 15.99 6.58 -32.22
CA TRP A 250 15.16 5.37 -32.14
C TRP A 250 15.19 4.81 -30.73
N PHE A 251 14.03 4.57 -30.15
CA PHE A 251 13.88 3.94 -28.84
C PHE A 251 12.94 2.75 -28.95
N SER A 252 13.06 1.77 -28.04
CA SER A 252 11.95 0.86 -27.79
C SER A 252 10.75 1.65 -27.27
N ILE A 253 9.53 1.12 -27.44
CA ILE A 253 8.33 1.80 -26.92
C ILE A 253 8.46 2.14 -25.43
N ARG A 254 9.00 1.20 -24.64
CA ARG A 254 9.24 1.37 -23.20
C ARG A 254 10.12 2.60 -22.93
N MET A 255 11.23 2.73 -23.67
CA MET A 255 12.20 3.79 -23.47
C MET A 255 11.81 5.13 -24.10
N ALA A 256 11.00 5.11 -25.15
CA ALA A 256 10.51 6.33 -25.79
C ALA A 256 9.76 7.22 -24.79
N GLY A 257 8.89 6.64 -23.96
CA GLY A 257 8.13 7.39 -22.97
C GLY A 257 8.98 7.98 -21.83
N VAL A 258 9.95 7.20 -21.35
CA VAL A 258 10.89 7.63 -20.31
C VAL A 258 11.76 8.78 -20.83
N HIS A 259 12.40 8.60 -21.97
CA HIS A 259 13.28 9.62 -22.55
C HIS A 259 12.52 10.86 -23.02
N GLY A 260 11.31 10.71 -23.58
CA GLY A 260 10.45 11.84 -23.92
C GLY A 260 10.08 12.69 -22.71
N THR A 261 9.68 12.04 -21.62
CA THR A 261 9.33 12.71 -20.35
C THR A 261 10.54 13.42 -19.73
N LEU A 262 11.66 12.71 -19.53
CA LEU A 262 12.85 13.30 -18.91
C LEU A 262 13.45 14.42 -19.77
N GLY A 263 13.36 14.32 -21.10
CA GLY A 263 13.79 15.35 -22.04
C GLY A 263 12.99 16.65 -21.89
N CYS A 264 11.65 16.56 -21.85
CA CYS A 264 10.79 17.72 -21.62
C CYS A 264 11.05 18.39 -20.28
N LEU A 265 11.26 17.59 -19.22
CA LEU A 265 11.53 18.10 -17.87
C LEU A 265 12.86 18.82 -17.77
N ALA A 266 13.90 18.32 -18.44
CA ALA A 266 15.21 18.95 -18.50
C ALA A 266 15.11 20.41 -18.99
N VAL A 267 14.28 20.64 -20.01
CA VAL A 267 14.08 21.97 -20.62
C VAL A 267 13.13 22.84 -19.79
N ALA A 268 12.18 22.24 -19.07
CA ALA A 268 11.21 22.94 -18.23
C ALA A 268 11.77 23.44 -16.88
N GLY A 269 13.09 23.33 -16.65
CA GLY A 269 13.75 23.84 -15.44
C GLY A 269 13.82 22.85 -14.28
N ALA A 270 13.60 21.54 -14.53
CA ALA A 270 13.72 20.51 -13.50
C ALA A 270 15.12 20.46 -12.83
N SER A 271 16.17 20.88 -13.55
CA SER A 271 17.53 20.98 -13.04
C SER A 271 17.72 22.01 -11.92
N GLU A 272 16.77 22.94 -11.76
CA GLU A 272 16.83 24.02 -10.75
C GLU A 272 15.91 23.76 -9.54
N MET A 273 15.11 22.69 -9.54
CA MET A 273 14.11 22.43 -8.50
C MET A 273 14.58 21.39 -7.47
N GLU A 274 14.38 21.69 -6.18
CA GLU A 274 14.73 20.76 -5.08
C GLU A 274 13.77 19.56 -4.94
N ASP A 275 12.50 19.69 -5.36
CA ASP A 275 11.50 18.60 -5.31
C ASP A 275 10.66 18.52 -6.60
N LEU A 276 10.77 17.40 -7.33
CA LEU A 276 9.99 17.12 -8.54
C LEU A 276 8.51 16.83 -8.25
N ARG A 277 8.15 16.44 -7.02
CA ARG A 277 6.75 16.07 -6.68
C ARG A 277 5.82 17.28 -6.67
N ALA A 278 6.39 18.47 -6.50
CA ALA A 278 5.67 19.74 -6.56
C ALA A 278 5.51 20.26 -8.00
N LEU A 279 6.17 19.65 -8.98
CA LEU A 279 6.08 20.06 -10.37
C LEU A 279 4.74 19.62 -10.96
N TYR A 280 3.90 20.60 -11.31
CA TYR A 280 2.71 20.34 -12.11
C TYR A 280 3.13 20.12 -13.58
N THR A 281 2.98 18.89 -14.07
CA THR A 281 3.32 18.50 -15.45
C THR A 281 2.18 18.73 -16.45
N GLY A 282 1.03 19.23 -15.99
CA GLY A 282 -0.15 19.43 -16.83
C GLY A 282 0.11 20.40 -17.97
N GLY A 283 -0.17 19.96 -19.20
CA GLY A 283 -0.07 20.75 -20.43
C GLY A 283 1.24 20.59 -21.22
N LEU A 284 2.28 19.98 -20.65
CA LEU A 284 3.49 19.60 -21.40
C LEU A 284 3.21 18.31 -22.19
N THR A 285 3.66 18.27 -23.44
CA THR A 285 3.49 17.11 -24.34
C THR A 285 4.72 16.93 -25.21
N TYR A 286 4.94 15.71 -25.66
CA TYR A 286 5.93 15.36 -26.69
C TYR A 286 5.26 14.48 -27.74
N GLU A 287 5.91 14.28 -28.88
CA GLU A 287 5.34 13.48 -29.96
C GLU A 287 6.07 12.16 -30.16
N ILE A 288 5.30 11.10 -30.35
CA ILE A 288 5.77 9.74 -30.67
C ILE A 288 5.29 9.37 -32.07
N ALA A 289 6.13 8.69 -32.85
CA ALA A 289 5.74 8.19 -34.17
C ALA A 289 4.87 6.92 -34.04
N GLU A 290 3.68 6.93 -34.65
CA GLU A 290 2.75 5.77 -34.65
C GLU A 290 2.95 4.89 -35.88
N ASP A 291 3.01 5.50 -37.06
CA ASP A 291 3.05 4.79 -38.33
C ASP A 291 4.33 5.11 -39.08
N PHE A 292 4.94 4.10 -39.71
CA PHE A 292 6.17 4.22 -40.47
C PHE A 292 5.97 3.79 -41.93
N SER A 293 6.51 4.58 -42.86
CA SER A 293 6.73 4.14 -44.24
C SER A 293 8.22 3.86 -44.39
N GLY A 294 8.63 2.62 -44.14
CA GLY A 294 10.05 2.28 -44.01
C GLY A 294 10.63 2.86 -42.71
N ALA A 295 11.56 3.82 -42.79
CA ALA A 295 12.28 4.38 -41.62
C ALA A 295 11.85 5.82 -41.31
N THR A 296 10.93 6.35 -42.11
CA THR A 296 10.38 7.69 -41.96
C THR A 296 9.00 7.61 -41.32
N PRO A 297 8.78 8.32 -40.21
CA PRO A 297 7.46 8.46 -39.60
C PRO A 297 6.48 9.10 -40.58
N SER A 298 5.32 8.49 -40.75
CA SER A 298 4.21 8.99 -41.56
C SER A 298 3.16 9.72 -40.71
N LYS A 299 3.01 9.34 -39.44
CA LYS A 299 2.09 9.95 -38.48
C LYS A 299 2.75 10.08 -37.11
N TRP A 300 2.50 11.21 -36.46
CA TRP A 300 2.94 11.52 -35.11
C TRP A 300 1.73 11.71 -34.20
N ALA A 301 1.80 11.16 -32.99
CA ALA A 301 0.78 11.32 -31.96
C ALA A 301 1.37 12.08 -30.76
N SER A 302 0.57 13.00 -30.23
CA SER A 302 0.91 13.73 -29.01
C SER A 302 0.72 12.82 -27.79
N SER A 303 1.74 12.72 -26.95
CA SER A 303 1.73 12.01 -25.68
C SER A 303 1.90 12.98 -24.52
N SER A 304 1.17 12.76 -23.44
CA SER A 304 1.40 13.45 -22.16
C SER A 304 2.67 12.92 -21.49
N LEU A 305 3.23 13.73 -20.60
CA LEU A 305 4.36 13.31 -19.75
C LEU A 305 3.91 12.20 -18.80
N SER A 306 4.79 11.23 -18.59
CA SER A 306 4.68 10.27 -17.51
C SER A 306 5.20 10.87 -16.19
N ASP A 307 5.09 10.13 -15.09
CA ASP A 307 5.60 10.59 -13.81
C ASP A 307 7.14 10.78 -13.83
N PRO A 308 7.66 11.96 -13.44
CA PRO A 308 9.09 12.26 -13.45
C PRO A 308 9.94 11.29 -12.61
N LEU A 309 9.48 10.95 -11.40
CA LEU A 309 10.24 10.12 -10.46
C LEU A 309 10.28 8.67 -10.93
N ASP A 310 9.18 8.17 -11.48
CA ASP A 310 9.13 6.84 -12.04
C ASP A 310 10.04 6.71 -13.27
N CYS A 311 10.03 7.72 -14.15
CA CYS A 311 10.94 7.75 -15.30
C CYS A 311 12.40 7.80 -14.84
N LEU A 312 12.72 8.61 -13.83
CA LEU A 312 14.06 8.68 -13.24
C LEU A 312 14.47 7.34 -12.61
N ARG A 313 13.57 6.69 -11.86
CA ARG A 313 13.80 5.39 -11.23
C ARG A 313 14.11 4.31 -12.26
N LEU A 314 13.28 4.21 -13.31
CA LEU A 314 13.50 3.27 -14.41
C LEU A 314 14.84 3.54 -15.10
N LYS A 315 15.15 4.82 -15.35
CA LYS A 315 16.40 5.18 -16.02
C LYS A 315 17.63 4.80 -15.19
N LEU A 316 17.60 5.02 -13.89
CA LEU A 316 18.68 4.63 -12.97
C LEU A 316 18.87 3.11 -12.93
N LEU A 317 17.77 2.34 -12.89
CA LEU A 317 17.84 0.87 -12.94
C LEU A 317 18.42 0.37 -14.27
N ASP A 318 18.01 0.94 -15.40
CA ASP A 318 18.54 0.56 -16.71
C ASP A 318 20.04 0.94 -16.86
N MET A 319 20.47 2.09 -16.34
CA MET A 319 21.88 2.51 -16.32
C MET A 319 22.73 1.55 -15.49
N LEU A 320 22.31 1.24 -14.25
CA LEU A 320 23.01 0.30 -13.38
C LEU A 320 22.99 -1.13 -13.94
N GLY A 321 21.91 -1.54 -14.60
CA GLY A 321 21.79 -2.86 -15.21
C GLY A 321 22.66 -3.05 -16.45
N SER A 322 23.12 -1.97 -17.07
CA SER A 322 23.92 -2.01 -18.29
C SER A 322 25.40 -1.70 -18.05
N GLU A 323 25.69 -0.83 -17.08
CA GLU A 323 27.03 -0.28 -16.84
C GLU A 323 27.41 -0.20 -15.34
N GLY A 324 26.73 -0.93 -14.46
CA GLY A 324 27.10 -0.97 -13.04
C GLY A 324 28.48 -1.62 -12.81
N PRO A 325 29.10 -1.45 -11.63
CA PRO A 325 28.80 -0.48 -10.57
C PRO A 325 29.20 0.96 -10.97
N GLN A 326 28.48 1.99 -10.49
CA GLN A 326 28.73 3.42 -10.80
C GLN A 326 28.66 4.33 -9.58
N THR A 327 29.42 5.42 -9.55
CA THR A 327 29.32 6.43 -8.48
C THR A 327 28.12 7.37 -8.65
N LEU A 328 27.72 8.06 -7.58
CA LEU A 328 26.63 9.06 -7.63
C LEU A 328 26.90 10.15 -8.68
N ASP A 329 28.14 10.64 -8.73
CA ASP A 329 28.54 11.72 -9.65
C ASP A 329 28.43 11.26 -11.11
N GLN A 330 28.89 10.05 -11.43
CA GLN A 330 28.76 9.46 -12.77
C GLN A 330 27.31 9.30 -13.22
N LEU A 331 26.41 8.91 -12.30
CA LEU A 331 24.99 8.79 -12.58
C LEU A 331 24.34 10.17 -12.77
N SER A 332 24.68 11.13 -11.91
CA SER A 332 24.12 12.48 -11.94
C SER A 332 24.55 13.28 -13.16
N ASP A 333 25.80 13.16 -13.61
CA ASP A 333 26.33 13.90 -14.78
C ASP A 333 25.59 13.56 -16.08
N ARG A 334 24.97 12.38 -16.16
CA ARG A 334 24.23 11.90 -17.33
C ARG A 334 22.74 12.18 -17.26
N LEU A 335 22.26 12.76 -16.17
CA LEU A 335 20.86 12.97 -15.89
C LEU A 335 20.57 14.48 -15.71
N PRO A 336 19.48 15.00 -16.27
CA PRO A 336 19.15 16.43 -16.20
C PRO A 336 18.52 16.82 -14.85
N PHE A 337 18.98 16.24 -13.74
CA PHE A 337 18.41 16.42 -12.40
C PHE A 337 19.48 16.78 -11.37
N PRO A 338 19.12 17.48 -10.28
CA PRO A 338 20.04 17.76 -9.20
C PRO A 338 20.55 16.49 -8.51
N VAL A 339 21.82 16.51 -8.08
CA VAL A 339 22.48 15.39 -7.40
C VAL A 339 21.66 14.87 -6.21
N GLY A 340 21.12 15.78 -5.38
CA GLY A 340 20.35 15.39 -4.19
C GLY A 340 19.07 14.62 -4.52
N GLN A 341 18.49 14.82 -5.70
CA GLN A 341 17.32 14.10 -6.15
C GLN A 341 17.67 12.72 -6.70
N VAL A 342 18.72 12.63 -7.51
CA VAL A 342 19.27 11.33 -7.95
C VAL A 342 19.64 10.48 -6.73
N GLU A 343 20.28 11.09 -5.72
CA GLU A 343 20.59 10.45 -4.45
C GLU A 343 19.31 9.98 -3.73
N SER A 344 18.28 10.81 -3.63
CA SER A 344 17.01 10.45 -2.98
C SER A 344 16.32 9.27 -3.67
N VAL A 345 16.35 9.20 -5.00
CA VAL A 345 15.77 8.06 -5.75
C VAL A 345 16.61 6.80 -5.58
N LEU A 346 17.94 6.91 -5.57
CA LEU A 346 18.83 5.78 -5.27
C LEU A 346 18.63 5.26 -3.84
N GLN A 347 18.38 6.16 -2.87
CA GLN A 347 17.98 5.80 -1.50
C GLN A 347 16.67 5.02 -1.48
N GLU A 348 15.68 5.47 -2.23
CA GLU A 348 14.42 4.75 -2.36
C GLU A 348 14.63 3.35 -2.98
N LEU A 349 15.46 3.24 -4.01
CA LEU A 349 15.79 1.97 -4.67
C LEU A 349 16.57 1.00 -3.76
N GLU A 350 17.45 1.51 -2.89
CA GLU A 350 18.15 0.71 -1.88
C GLU A 350 17.20 0.22 -0.79
N MET A 351 16.30 1.08 -0.28
CA MET A 351 15.27 0.67 0.67
C MET A 351 14.33 -0.41 0.09
N ARG A 352 14.08 -0.35 -1.23
CA ARG A 352 13.31 -1.36 -1.96
C ARG A 352 14.11 -2.62 -2.30
N ASN A 353 15.39 -2.70 -1.92
CA ASN A 353 16.33 -3.79 -2.23
C ASN A 353 16.56 -4.06 -3.73
N LEU A 354 16.38 -3.06 -4.58
CA LEU A 354 16.66 -3.16 -6.02
C LEU A 354 18.11 -2.79 -6.35
N VAL A 355 18.67 -1.84 -5.60
CA VAL A 355 20.03 -1.33 -5.73
C VAL A 355 20.80 -1.59 -4.43
N SER A 356 22.10 -1.79 -4.53
CA SER A 356 23.01 -1.91 -3.39
C SER A 356 24.16 -0.93 -3.53
N ILE A 357 24.61 -0.40 -2.39
CA ILE A 357 25.74 0.52 -2.29
C ILE A 357 26.93 -0.20 -1.63
N GLY A 358 28.12 -0.04 -2.21
CA GLY A 358 29.34 -0.67 -1.72
C GLY A 358 30.59 -0.08 -2.38
N PHE A 359 31.75 -0.68 -2.12
CA PHE A 359 32.99 -0.39 -2.86
C PHE A 359 33.34 -1.62 -3.67
N PHE A 360 32.88 -1.69 -4.92
CA PHE A 360 33.03 -2.89 -5.73
C PHE A 360 34.33 -2.86 -6.52
N THR A 361 34.75 -1.69 -6.98
CA THR A 361 35.94 -1.50 -7.82
C THR A 361 37.12 -0.83 -7.10
N GLN A 362 37.12 -0.88 -5.77
CA GLN A 362 38.16 -0.30 -4.88
C GLN A 362 38.29 1.23 -5.00
N THR A 363 37.19 1.93 -5.26
CA THR A 363 37.11 3.40 -5.24
C THR A 363 37.05 3.96 -3.82
N ASP A 364 37.40 5.24 -3.66
CA ASP A 364 37.26 5.95 -2.39
C ASP A 364 35.82 6.42 -2.12
N GLU A 365 34.96 6.34 -3.13
CA GLU A 365 33.56 6.75 -3.12
C GLU A 365 32.65 5.53 -3.28
N GLY A 366 31.48 5.57 -2.64
CA GLY A 366 30.49 4.50 -2.72
C GLY A 366 29.90 4.37 -4.13
N GLU A 367 29.89 3.15 -4.63
CA GLU A 367 29.34 2.79 -5.92
C GLU A 367 28.00 2.07 -5.74
N PHE A 368 27.11 2.26 -6.70
CA PHE A 368 25.80 1.63 -6.77
C PHE A 368 25.81 0.52 -7.82
N ILE A 369 25.16 -0.59 -7.52
CA ILE A 369 24.97 -1.73 -8.42
C ILE A 369 23.56 -2.30 -8.26
N LEU A 370 23.01 -2.94 -9.30
CA LEU A 370 21.77 -3.71 -9.11
C LEU A 370 22.02 -4.89 -8.16
N ARG A 371 21.06 -5.14 -7.26
CA ARG A 371 21.16 -6.21 -6.27
C ARG A 371 21.29 -7.59 -6.91
N VAL A 372 20.60 -7.81 -8.03
CA VAL A 372 20.65 -9.06 -8.82
C VAL A 372 22.04 -9.26 -9.43
N ASP A 373 22.67 -8.18 -9.89
CA ASP A 373 24.00 -8.23 -10.50
C ASP A 373 25.08 -8.48 -9.44
N GLU A 374 24.99 -7.82 -8.29
CA GLU A 374 25.86 -8.12 -7.14
C GLU A 374 25.82 -9.60 -6.77
N TYR A 375 24.63 -10.19 -6.66
CA TYR A 375 24.48 -11.61 -6.30
C TYR A 375 25.11 -12.53 -7.35
N ARG A 376 24.96 -12.22 -8.64
CA ARG A 376 25.54 -13.01 -9.74
C ARG A 376 27.07 -12.89 -9.77
N ILE A 377 27.59 -11.68 -9.63
CA ILE A 377 29.03 -11.41 -9.68
C ILE A 377 29.76 -12.00 -8.46
N THR A 378 29.12 -12.00 -7.28
CA THR A 378 29.70 -12.55 -6.04
C THR A 378 29.63 -14.09 -5.93
N GLY A 379 29.20 -14.79 -6.99
CA GLY A 379 29.21 -16.25 -7.06
C GLY A 379 27.93 -16.93 -6.59
N GLY A 380 26.77 -16.28 -6.74
CA GLY A 380 25.47 -16.90 -6.50
C GLY A 380 25.29 -18.20 -7.30
N SER A 381 24.91 -19.29 -6.61
CA SER A 381 24.83 -20.64 -7.20
C SER A 381 23.51 -20.95 -7.91
N VAL A 382 22.49 -20.09 -7.75
CA VAL A 382 21.14 -20.30 -8.27
C VAL A 382 20.78 -19.17 -9.23
N GLU A 383 20.11 -19.50 -10.32
CA GLU A 383 19.54 -18.50 -11.22
C GLU A 383 18.41 -17.74 -10.49
N VAL A 384 18.64 -16.44 -10.28
CA VAL A 384 17.71 -15.56 -9.58
C VAL A 384 17.02 -14.61 -10.55
N VAL A 385 15.72 -14.45 -10.33
CA VAL A 385 14.88 -13.46 -11.00
C VAL A 385 14.78 -12.21 -10.13
N ASP A 386 14.74 -11.05 -10.77
CA ASP A 386 14.45 -9.79 -10.08
C ASP A 386 13.03 -9.83 -9.48
N TYR A 387 12.90 -9.33 -8.25
CA TYR A 387 11.62 -9.28 -7.57
C TYR A 387 10.62 -8.40 -8.32
N ARG A 388 11.07 -7.31 -8.97
CA ARG A 388 10.18 -6.44 -9.75
C ARG A 388 9.56 -7.17 -10.96
N THR A 389 10.32 -8.01 -11.64
CA THR A 389 9.83 -8.86 -12.74
C THR A 389 8.76 -9.83 -12.23
N LEU A 390 8.99 -10.45 -11.07
CA LEU A 390 8.00 -11.31 -10.42
C LEU A 390 6.72 -10.54 -10.08
N GLN A 391 6.83 -9.34 -9.50
CA GLN A 391 5.67 -8.50 -9.20
C GLN A 391 4.90 -8.10 -10.47
N THR A 392 5.61 -7.82 -11.56
CA THR A 392 5.02 -7.46 -12.85
C THR A 392 4.22 -8.61 -13.45
N LEU A 393 4.77 -9.83 -13.43
CA LEU A 393 4.03 -11.03 -13.86
C LEU A 393 2.76 -11.20 -13.03
N LEU A 394 2.87 -11.08 -11.71
CA LEU A 394 1.73 -11.22 -10.80
C LEU A 394 0.67 -10.15 -11.04
N LEU A 395 1.07 -8.92 -11.37
CA LEU A 395 0.16 -7.83 -11.74
C LEU A 395 -0.61 -8.18 -13.03
N GLN A 396 0.10 -8.51 -14.11
CA GLN A 396 -0.51 -8.86 -15.40
C GLN A 396 -1.49 -10.04 -15.27
N LYS A 397 -1.10 -11.06 -14.52
CA LYS A 397 -1.95 -12.22 -14.24
C LYS A 397 -3.16 -11.86 -13.40
N SER A 398 -3.00 -11.01 -12.40
CA SER A 398 -4.10 -10.60 -11.51
C SER A 398 -5.11 -9.72 -12.23
N PHE A 399 -4.69 -8.89 -13.18
CA PHE A 399 -5.54 -7.94 -13.92
C PHE A 399 -5.69 -8.31 -15.40
N THR A 400 -5.70 -9.61 -15.70
CA THR A 400 -6.15 -10.09 -17.01
C THR A 400 -7.60 -9.68 -17.20
N GLU A 401 -7.90 -9.09 -18.36
CA GLU A 401 -9.23 -8.58 -18.69
C GLU A 401 -10.09 -9.69 -19.31
N PHE A 402 -11.30 -9.86 -18.80
CA PHE A 402 -12.27 -10.86 -19.22
C PHE A 402 -13.53 -10.20 -19.78
N SER A 403 -14.25 -10.93 -20.63
CA SER A 403 -15.56 -10.49 -21.15
C SER A 403 -16.66 -10.63 -20.11
N GLU A 404 -16.61 -11.69 -19.29
CA GLU A 404 -17.67 -12.02 -18.36
C GLU A 404 -17.16 -12.17 -16.91
N PRO A 405 -17.98 -11.81 -15.90
CA PRO A 405 -17.64 -12.03 -14.48
C PRO A 405 -17.34 -13.48 -14.11
N SER A 406 -17.99 -14.44 -14.77
CA SER A 406 -17.81 -15.88 -14.54
C SER A 406 -16.37 -16.32 -14.85
N GLU A 407 -15.80 -15.85 -15.95
CA GLU A 407 -14.41 -16.12 -16.38
C GLU A 407 -13.40 -15.52 -15.40
N ALA A 408 -13.64 -14.28 -14.94
CA ALA A 408 -12.77 -13.62 -13.97
C ALA A 408 -12.69 -14.39 -12.64
N ILE A 409 -13.80 -14.96 -12.17
CA ILE A 409 -13.85 -15.78 -10.96
C ILE A 409 -13.11 -17.09 -11.14
N LYS A 410 -13.30 -17.77 -12.28
CA LYS A 410 -12.54 -18.98 -12.61
C LYS A 410 -11.04 -18.71 -12.58
N SER A 411 -10.60 -17.55 -13.06
CA SER A 411 -9.19 -17.14 -12.98
C SER A 411 -8.71 -16.89 -11.54
N LEU A 412 -9.49 -16.19 -10.71
CA LEU A 412 -9.11 -15.81 -9.34
C LEU A 412 -9.38 -16.88 -8.26
N ALA A 413 -10.06 -17.97 -8.61
CA ALA A 413 -10.66 -18.99 -7.73
C ALA A 413 -11.82 -18.48 -6.83
N LEU A 414 -11.74 -17.27 -6.27
CA LEU A 414 -12.84 -16.65 -5.53
C LEU A 414 -12.81 -15.12 -5.62
N ILE A 415 -13.99 -14.53 -5.41
CA ILE A 415 -14.17 -13.08 -5.28
C ILE A 415 -14.94 -12.76 -4.00
N GLN A 416 -14.44 -11.82 -3.20
CA GLN A 416 -15.10 -11.42 -1.95
C GLN A 416 -16.07 -10.25 -2.16
N ARG A 417 -15.69 -9.31 -3.03
CA ARG A 417 -16.42 -8.08 -3.28
C ARG A 417 -16.50 -7.82 -4.78
N ARG A 418 -17.62 -7.23 -5.21
CA ARG A 418 -17.80 -6.79 -6.61
C ARG A 418 -16.72 -5.79 -7.07
N ASP A 419 -16.17 -5.01 -6.16
CA ASP A 419 -15.10 -4.04 -6.42
C ASP A 419 -13.87 -4.72 -7.03
N GLU A 420 -13.66 -6.00 -6.76
CA GLU A 420 -12.56 -6.80 -7.32
C GLU A 420 -12.78 -7.11 -8.82
N LEU A 421 -13.99 -6.95 -9.36
CA LEU A 421 -14.27 -7.16 -10.79
C LEU A 421 -14.05 -5.92 -11.66
N LEU A 422 -14.03 -4.72 -11.09
CA LEU A 422 -13.93 -3.45 -11.83
C LEU A 422 -12.77 -3.44 -12.83
N HIS A 423 -11.59 -3.87 -12.39
CA HIS A 423 -10.35 -3.83 -13.19
C HIS A 423 -10.06 -5.14 -13.93
N ARG A 424 -11.02 -6.06 -13.96
CA ARG A 424 -10.85 -7.43 -14.50
C ARG A 424 -11.91 -7.82 -15.51
N VAL A 425 -13.05 -7.13 -15.55
CA VAL A 425 -14.12 -7.38 -16.51
C VAL A 425 -14.36 -6.13 -17.33
N ARG A 426 -14.37 -6.29 -18.64
CA ARG A 426 -14.52 -5.18 -19.58
C ARG A 426 -15.85 -4.46 -19.37
N ASN A 427 -15.80 -3.15 -19.18
CA ASN A 427 -16.97 -2.28 -18.97
C ASN A 427 -17.87 -2.69 -17.79
N PHE A 428 -17.31 -3.31 -16.76
CA PHE A 428 -18.08 -3.80 -15.61
C PHE A 428 -18.75 -2.67 -14.84
N ARG A 429 -20.04 -2.84 -14.52
CA ARG A 429 -20.80 -1.95 -13.66
C ARG A 429 -21.30 -2.65 -12.41
N PHE A 430 -21.42 -1.92 -11.31
CA PHE A 430 -21.92 -2.49 -10.04
C PHE A 430 -23.37 -3.00 -10.12
N ARG A 431 -24.15 -2.59 -11.12
CA ARG A 431 -25.47 -3.17 -11.40
C ARG A 431 -25.39 -4.62 -11.90
N ASP A 432 -24.35 -4.95 -12.69
CA ASP A 432 -24.15 -6.28 -13.30
C ASP A 432 -23.87 -7.34 -12.23
N TRP A 433 -23.34 -6.92 -11.07
CA TRP A 433 -23.19 -7.77 -9.89
C TRP A 433 -24.49 -8.43 -9.47
N LYS A 434 -25.65 -7.77 -9.68
CA LYS A 434 -26.95 -8.33 -9.32
C LYS A 434 -27.21 -9.57 -10.16
N ASP A 435 -27.04 -9.49 -11.48
CA ASP A 435 -27.33 -10.60 -12.38
C ASP A 435 -26.37 -11.77 -12.11
N PHE A 436 -25.08 -11.46 -11.96
CA PHE A 436 -24.07 -12.43 -11.58
C PHE A 436 -24.38 -13.16 -10.26
N LYS A 437 -24.74 -12.42 -9.20
CA LYS A 437 -24.99 -13.01 -7.87
C LYS A 437 -26.13 -14.01 -7.86
N HIS A 438 -27.10 -13.87 -8.78
CA HIS A 438 -28.29 -14.72 -8.86
C HIS A 438 -28.19 -15.81 -9.92
N ASP A 439 -27.03 -15.95 -10.57
CA ASP A 439 -26.74 -17.04 -11.48
C ASP A 439 -26.80 -18.40 -10.73
N SER A 440 -27.35 -19.42 -11.39
CA SER A 440 -27.46 -20.76 -10.81
C SER A 440 -26.10 -21.39 -10.54
N ASP A 441 -25.07 -21.03 -11.28
CA ASP A 441 -23.76 -21.66 -11.13
C ASP A 441 -22.90 -20.98 -10.06
N VAL A 442 -23.42 -19.92 -9.42
CA VAL A 442 -22.71 -19.09 -8.44
C VAL A 442 -23.09 -19.47 -7.02
N TYR A 443 -22.06 -19.83 -6.25
CA TYR A 443 -22.18 -20.21 -4.86
C TYR A 443 -21.44 -19.23 -3.96
N ASN A 444 -22.08 -18.83 -2.88
CA ASN A 444 -21.52 -18.02 -1.81
C ASN A 444 -21.23 -18.91 -0.60
N GLY A 445 -20.01 -18.88 -0.11
CA GLY A 445 -19.61 -19.72 1.01
C GLY A 445 -18.41 -19.17 1.75
N ARG A 446 -17.99 -19.89 2.79
CA ARG A 446 -16.68 -19.70 3.40
C ARG A 446 -15.69 -20.56 2.62
N LEU A 447 -14.98 -19.94 1.68
CA LEU A 447 -14.10 -20.58 0.70
C LEU A 447 -12.66 -20.64 1.24
N LEU A 448 -11.63 -20.20 0.52
CA LEU A 448 -10.23 -20.30 0.97
C LEU A 448 -10.01 -19.65 2.35
N HIS A 449 -9.42 -20.41 3.28
CA HIS A 449 -9.16 -20.01 4.67
C HIS A 449 -10.36 -19.31 5.35
N ASN A 450 -11.56 -19.86 5.16
CA ASN A 450 -12.77 -19.42 5.83
C ASN A 450 -13.22 -17.98 5.49
N ARG A 451 -12.70 -17.42 4.38
CA ARG A 451 -13.12 -16.12 3.85
C ARG A 451 -14.47 -16.26 3.15
N VAL A 452 -15.37 -15.32 3.41
CA VAL A 452 -16.68 -15.29 2.73
C VAL A 452 -16.48 -14.74 1.32
N GLY A 453 -16.86 -15.51 0.32
CA GLY A 453 -16.73 -15.12 -1.08
C GLY A 453 -17.70 -15.85 -1.98
N TYR A 454 -17.62 -15.53 -3.26
CA TYR A 454 -18.37 -16.11 -4.36
C TYR A 454 -17.41 -16.91 -5.24
N THR A 455 -17.88 -18.06 -5.69
CA THR A 455 -17.17 -18.93 -6.63
C THR A 455 -18.21 -19.63 -7.52
N THR A 456 -17.74 -20.30 -8.56
CA THR A 456 -18.59 -21.08 -9.46
C THR A 456 -18.54 -22.57 -9.10
N LEU A 457 -19.58 -23.32 -9.47
CA LEU A 457 -19.70 -24.75 -9.13
C LEU A 457 -18.49 -25.58 -9.58
N ASP A 458 -17.92 -25.28 -10.74
CA ASP A 458 -16.75 -25.96 -11.31
C ASP A 458 -15.46 -25.76 -10.50
N GLN A 459 -15.40 -24.73 -9.65
CA GLN A 459 -14.23 -24.46 -8.80
C GLN A 459 -14.34 -25.12 -7.42
N ILE A 460 -15.54 -25.57 -7.02
CA ILE A 460 -15.77 -26.19 -5.71
C ILE A 460 -14.92 -27.46 -5.50
N PRO A 461 -14.77 -28.39 -6.48
CA PRO A 461 -13.91 -29.57 -6.33
C PRO A 461 -12.47 -29.24 -5.90
N MET A 462 -11.85 -28.24 -6.54
CA MET A 462 -10.52 -27.74 -6.17
C MET A 462 -10.52 -27.17 -4.76
N LEU A 463 -11.51 -26.35 -4.40
CA LEU A 463 -11.59 -25.74 -3.06
C LEU A 463 -11.77 -26.78 -1.94
N LEU A 464 -12.47 -27.89 -2.23
CA LEU A 464 -12.61 -29.01 -1.31
C LEU A 464 -11.29 -29.80 -1.19
N GLY A 465 -10.58 -30.05 -2.29
CA GLY A 465 -9.28 -30.75 -2.27
C GLY A 465 -8.21 -30.05 -1.43
N LEU A 466 -8.23 -28.70 -1.38
CA LEU A 466 -7.33 -27.88 -0.56
C LEU A 466 -7.64 -27.91 0.95
N ARG A 467 -8.69 -28.63 1.36
CA ARG A 467 -9.13 -28.77 2.76
C ARG A 467 -8.88 -30.20 3.25
N SER A 468 -8.83 -30.34 4.56
CA SER A 468 -8.96 -31.64 5.20
C SER A 468 -10.41 -32.11 5.16
N GLU A 469 -10.62 -33.41 5.33
CA GLU A 469 -11.97 -33.96 5.45
C GLU A 469 -12.76 -33.27 6.58
N PRO A 470 -14.06 -32.98 6.35
CA PRO A 470 -14.87 -32.30 7.32
C PRO A 470 -15.14 -33.19 8.53
N TRP A 471 -15.06 -32.61 9.73
CA TRP A 471 -15.49 -33.25 10.97
C TRP A 471 -16.91 -32.80 11.30
N LEU A 472 -17.86 -33.75 11.26
CA LEU A 472 -19.27 -33.53 11.54
C LEU A 472 -19.62 -34.10 12.92
N GLY A 473 -20.23 -33.29 13.78
CA GLY A 473 -20.86 -33.77 15.00
C GLY A 473 -22.29 -34.24 14.74
N SER A 474 -22.90 -34.88 15.74
CA SER A 474 -24.25 -35.44 15.62
C SER A 474 -25.32 -34.41 15.23
N LEU A 475 -25.22 -33.19 15.73
CA LEU A 475 -26.15 -32.11 15.36
C LEU A 475 -25.88 -31.57 13.96
N GLU A 476 -24.62 -31.51 13.52
CA GLU A 476 -24.28 -31.14 12.15
C GLU A 476 -24.80 -32.17 11.14
N GLU A 477 -24.70 -33.46 11.44
CA GLU A 477 -25.25 -34.55 10.61
C GLU A 477 -26.78 -34.47 10.52
N GLU A 478 -27.48 -34.32 11.64
CA GLU A 478 -28.95 -34.17 11.67
C GLU A 478 -29.40 -32.97 10.80
N ILE A 479 -28.72 -31.83 10.90
CA ILE A 479 -29.04 -30.64 10.11
C ILE A 479 -28.72 -30.90 8.63
N LEU A 480 -27.62 -31.56 8.34
CA LEU A 480 -27.20 -31.85 6.97
C LEU A 480 -28.22 -32.74 6.25
N GLU A 481 -28.70 -33.80 6.91
CA GLU A 481 -29.72 -34.72 6.39
C GLU A 481 -31.01 -34.00 5.99
N LYS A 482 -31.40 -32.98 6.75
CA LYS A 482 -32.60 -32.16 6.49
C LYS A 482 -32.46 -31.18 5.33
N ILE A 483 -31.25 -30.94 4.81
CA ILE A 483 -31.03 -30.04 3.67
C ILE A 483 -31.18 -30.84 2.37
N PRO A 484 -32.24 -30.60 1.56
CA PRO A 484 -32.41 -31.27 0.27
C PRO A 484 -31.40 -30.77 -0.77
N GLU A 485 -31.22 -31.52 -1.85
CA GLU A 485 -30.30 -31.16 -2.96
C GLU A 485 -30.70 -29.85 -3.66
N ASP A 486 -32.01 -29.59 -3.79
CA ASP A 486 -32.55 -28.34 -4.34
C ASP A 486 -32.32 -27.12 -3.42
N GLY A 487 -31.96 -27.38 -2.18
CA GLY A 487 -31.68 -26.39 -1.15
C GLY A 487 -32.90 -25.92 -0.36
N ILE A 488 -32.64 -25.32 0.80
CA ILE A 488 -33.67 -24.87 1.74
C ILE A 488 -33.33 -23.49 2.31
N THR A 489 -34.34 -22.68 2.65
CA THR A 489 -34.09 -21.41 3.32
C THR A 489 -33.73 -21.62 4.79
N ARG A 490 -32.97 -20.67 5.37
CA ARG A 490 -32.67 -20.70 6.81
C ARG A 490 -33.94 -20.72 7.68
N THR A 491 -35.01 -20.09 7.24
CA THR A 491 -36.24 -19.95 8.04
C THR A 491 -36.99 -21.28 8.11
N GLU A 492 -37.03 -22.01 6.99
CA GLU A 492 -37.62 -23.36 6.89
C GLU A 492 -36.75 -24.38 7.63
N LEU A 493 -35.42 -24.34 7.47
CA LEU A 493 -34.53 -25.22 8.23
C LEU A 493 -34.69 -25.05 9.75
N LEU A 494 -35.01 -23.84 10.21
CA LEU A 494 -35.23 -23.51 11.62
C LEU A 494 -36.70 -23.58 12.07
N SER A 495 -37.64 -24.03 11.23
CA SER A 495 -39.06 -24.10 11.64
C SER A 495 -39.35 -25.28 12.55
N GLU A 496 -38.61 -26.38 12.41
CA GLU A 496 -38.80 -27.61 13.20
C GLU A 496 -38.21 -27.52 14.61
N TYR A 497 -37.36 -26.52 14.88
CA TYR A 497 -36.67 -26.38 16.16
C TYR A 497 -37.40 -25.42 17.11
N PRO A 498 -37.48 -25.75 18.42
CA PRO A 498 -38.26 -24.98 19.38
C PRO A 498 -37.73 -23.55 19.56
N ARG A 499 -38.66 -22.59 19.58
CA ARG A 499 -38.39 -21.13 19.74
C ARG A 499 -38.81 -20.66 21.14
N GLY A 500 -38.29 -19.50 21.58
CA GLY A 500 -38.62 -18.90 22.88
C GLY A 500 -37.40 -18.63 23.77
N LYS A 501 -37.57 -17.83 24.83
CA LYS A 501 -36.48 -17.46 25.77
C LYS A 501 -35.90 -18.69 26.49
N GLU A 502 -36.72 -19.68 26.80
CA GLU A 502 -36.31 -20.92 27.49
C GLU A 502 -35.42 -21.83 26.61
N ASN A 503 -35.68 -21.85 25.30
CA ASN A 503 -34.96 -22.68 24.33
C ASN A 503 -33.78 -21.94 23.67
N GLN A 504 -33.31 -20.85 24.27
CA GLN A 504 -32.24 -20.03 23.69
C GLN A 504 -30.91 -20.80 23.55
N HIS A 505 -30.65 -21.76 24.44
CA HIS A 505 -29.46 -22.60 24.38
C HIS A 505 -29.47 -23.50 23.13
N ILE A 506 -30.60 -24.14 22.80
CA ILE A 506 -30.79 -24.96 21.59
C ILE A 506 -30.59 -24.11 20.34
N GLN A 507 -31.22 -22.93 20.30
CA GLN A 507 -31.08 -21.98 19.19
C GLN A 507 -29.63 -21.52 18.98
N LYS A 508 -28.86 -21.34 20.05
CA LYS A 508 -27.42 -21.03 19.95
C LYS A 508 -26.65 -22.23 19.39
N SER A 509 -26.93 -23.45 19.84
CA SER A 509 -26.28 -24.66 19.35
C SER A 509 -26.53 -24.91 17.86
N ILE A 510 -27.78 -24.80 17.40
CA ILE A 510 -28.12 -24.94 15.98
C ILE A 510 -27.43 -23.87 15.13
N LYS A 511 -27.42 -22.61 15.59
CA LYS A 511 -26.71 -21.52 14.90
C LYS A 511 -25.22 -21.81 14.77
N ARG A 512 -24.60 -22.41 15.80
CA ARG A 512 -23.19 -22.82 15.78
C ARG A 512 -22.98 -23.98 14.81
N ALA A 513 -23.82 -25.00 14.83
CA ALA A 513 -23.77 -26.13 13.91
C ALA A 513 -23.87 -25.69 12.43
N ILE A 514 -24.86 -24.84 12.09
CA ILE A 514 -24.96 -24.25 10.74
C ILE A 514 -23.70 -23.44 10.40
N SER A 515 -23.17 -22.67 11.35
CA SER A 515 -21.93 -21.93 11.12
C SER A 515 -20.73 -22.86 10.92
N ASN A 516 -20.68 -24.03 11.56
CA ASN A 516 -19.63 -25.03 11.38
C ASN A 516 -19.74 -25.68 9.99
N LEU A 517 -20.94 -26.05 9.56
CA LEU A 517 -21.21 -26.55 8.21
C LEU A 517 -20.74 -25.57 7.13
N GLU A 518 -21.07 -24.27 7.29
CA GLU A 518 -20.58 -23.23 6.37
C GLU A 518 -19.05 -23.12 6.40
N ARG A 519 -18.42 -23.11 7.59
CA ARG A 519 -16.95 -23.00 7.74
C ARG A 519 -16.20 -24.13 7.04
N GLN A 520 -16.75 -25.33 7.09
CA GLN A 520 -16.16 -26.52 6.49
C GLN A 520 -16.52 -26.68 4.99
N LEU A 521 -17.28 -25.73 4.40
CA LEU A 521 -17.77 -25.79 3.02
C LEU A 521 -18.63 -27.03 2.72
N VAL A 522 -19.24 -27.60 3.76
CA VAL A 522 -20.19 -28.72 3.65
C VAL A 522 -21.49 -28.25 3.01
N VAL A 523 -21.83 -26.98 3.26
CA VAL A 523 -23.00 -26.29 2.72
C VAL A 523 -22.58 -24.94 2.16
N ALA A 524 -23.11 -24.59 1.00
CA ALA A 524 -22.93 -23.28 0.37
C ALA A 524 -24.28 -22.59 0.14
N LYS A 525 -24.27 -21.28 -0.06
CA LYS A 525 -25.47 -20.47 -0.28
C LYS A 525 -25.59 -20.12 -1.75
N GLN A 526 -26.77 -20.33 -2.30
CA GLN A 526 -27.15 -19.78 -3.60
C GLN A 526 -28.17 -18.65 -3.36
N TYR A 527 -28.04 -17.54 -4.08
CA TYR A 527 -28.97 -16.43 -3.93
C TYR A 527 -29.99 -16.42 -5.06
N LEU A 528 -31.26 -16.30 -4.71
CA LEU A 528 -32.35 -16.13 -5.68
C LEU A 528 -32.91 -14.72 -5.61
N ASP A 529 -33.14 -14.13 -6.79
CA ASP A 529 -33.88 -12.88 -6.90
C ASP A 529 -35.38 -13.18 -6.86
N VAL A 530 -36.12 -12.42 -6.05
CA VAL A 530 -37.56 -12.59 -5.92
C VAL A 530 -38.23 -11.25 -6.20
N PRO A 531 -39.18 -11.19 -7.17
CA PRO A 531 -39.90 -9.97 -7.48
C PRO A 531 -40.49 -9.33 -6.22
N ASN A 532 -40.42 -8.00 -6.13
CA ASN A 532 -40.94 -7.20 -5.02
C ASN A 532 -40.26 -7.39 -3.65
N ARG A 533 -39.10 -8.07 -3.60
CA ARG A 533 -38.32 -8.20 -2.37
C ARG A 533 -37.01 -7.40 -2.45
N LYS A 534 -36.75 -6.51 -1.49
CA LYS A 534 -35.50 -5.72 -1.44
C LYS A 534 -34.24 -6.57 -1.22
N ARG A 535 -34.35 -7.78 -0.66
CA ARG A 535 -33.22 -8.66 -0.33
C ARG A 535 -33.40 -10.01 -1.00
N SER A 536 -32.34 -10.50 -1.65
CA SER A 536 -32.27 -11.85 -2.20
C SER A 536 -32.56 -12.91 -1.14
N ILE A 537 -33.18 -14.02 -1.55
CA ILE A 537 -33.33 -15.20 -0.70
C ILE A 537 -32.03 -16.00 -0.76
N ALA A 538 -31.55 -16.47 0.38
CA ALA A 538 -30.40 -17.38 0.46
C ALA A 538 -30.88 -18.81 0.66
N LEU A 539 -30.62 -19.68 -0.31
CA LEU A 539 -30.84 -21.12 -0.25
C LEU A 539 -29.56 -21.81 0.20
N PHE A 540 -29.65 -22.65 1.22
CA PHE A 540 -28.57 -23.52 1.67
C PHE A 540 -28.57 -24.78 0.82
N ARG A 541 -27.49 -25.01 0.06
CA ARG A 541 -27.28 -26.18 -0.79
C ARG A 541 -26.22 -27.09 -0.20
N ARG A 542 -26.50 -28.40 -0.17
CA ARG A 542 -25.55 -29.44 0.23
C ARG A 542 -24.44 -29.54 -0.82
N ILE A 543 -23.18 -29.50 -0.38
CA ILE A 543 -21.99 -29.69 -1.23
C ILE A 543 -21.34 -31.04 -0.91
N HIS A 544 -21.21 -31.36 0.37
CA HIS A 544 -20.64 -32.62 0.82
C HIS A 544 -21.48 -33.81 0.31
N GLY A 545 -20.82 -34.77 -0.33
CA GLY A 545 -21.43 -35.99 -0.85
C GLY A 545 -22.16 -35.79 -2.19
N VAL A 546 -22.24 -34.56 -2.69
CA VAL A 546 -22.80 -34.22 -4.01
C VAL A 546 -21.67 -33.88 -4.98
N VAL A 547 -20.69 -33.09 -4.53
CA VAL A 547 -19.53 -32.70 -5.32
C VAL A 547 -18.32 -33.50 -4.83
N GLU A 548 -17.68 -34.22 -5.76
CA GLU A 548 -16.44 -34.96 -5.46
C GLU A 548 -15.25 -33.99 -5.36
N PRO A 549 -14.44 -34.07 -4.29
CA PRO A 549 -13.24 -33.26 -4.16
C PRO A 549 -12.16 -33.73 -5.15
N LEU A 550 -11.38 -32.79 -5.67
CA LEU A 550 -10.13 -33.13 -6.35
C LEU A 550 -9.11 -33.67 -5.35
N ASP A 551 -8.19 -34.50 -5.82
CA ASP A 551 -7.06 -34.92 -5.00
C ASP A 551 -6.18 -33.73 -4.62
N PHE A 552 -5.55 -33.80 -3.45
CA PHE A 552 -4.84 -32.66 -2.89
C PHE A 552 -3.67 -32.16 -3.77
N PRO A 553 -2.81 -33.03 -4.33
CA PRO A 553 -1.75 -32.60 -5.26
C PRO A 553 -2.30 -31.90 -6.51
N GLU A 554 -3.38 -32.43 -7.10
CA GLU A 554 -4.01 -31.84 -8.28
C GLU A 554 -4.65 -30.48 -7.96
N ALA A 555 -5.40 -30.39 -6.87
CA ALA A 555 -6.00 -29.14 -6.41
C ALA A 555 -4.94 -28.07 -6.11
N LEU A 556 -3.80 -28.47 -5.53
CA LEU A 556 -2.69 -27.58 -5.24
C LEU A 556 -1.99 -27.09 -6.52
N ALA A 557 -1.76 -27.97 -7.49
CA ALA A 557 -1.20 -27.61 -8.79
C ALA A 557 -2.11 -26.61 -9.53
N GLN A 558 -3.43 -26.84 -9.55
CA GLN A 558 -4.40 -25.90 -10.13
C GLN A 558 -4.40 -24.55 -9.42
N LEU A 559 -4.30 -24.54 -8.09
CA LEU A 559 -4.19 -23.29 -7.32
C LEU A 559 -2.91 -22.53 -7.70
N ILE A 560 -1.75 -23.18 -7.72
CA ILE A 560 -0.47 -22.56 -8.10
C ILE A 560 -0.53 -22.03 -9.52
N ALA A 561 -1.15 -22.75 -10.46
CA ALA A 561 -1.34 -22.27 -11.82
C ALA A 561 -2.19 -21.00 -11.89
N LYS A 562 -3.14 -20.78 -10.96
CA LYS A 562 -3.98 -19.57 -10.91
C LYS A 562 -3.33 -18.40 -10.17
N ILE A 563 -2.68 -18.65 -9.02
CA ILE A 563 -2.16 -17.57 -8.16
C ILE A 563 -0.65 -17.39 -8.22
N GLY A 564 0.09 -18.38 -8.71
CA GLY A 564 1.55 -18.41 -8.72
C GLY A 564 2.18 -17.38 -9.68
N PRO A 565 3.47 -17.07 -9.52
CA PRO A 565 4.41 -17.61 -8.53
C PRO A 565 4.08 -17.26 -7.06
N VAL A 566 4.21 -18.22 -6.13
CA VAL A 566 3.78 -18.05 -4.73
C VAL A 566 4.70 -18.76 -3.73
N ARG A 567 4.91 -18.15 -2.55
CA ARG A 567 5.72 -18.72 -1.47
C ARG A 567 4.96 -19.77 -0.67
N LEU A 568 5.69 -20.73 -0.09
CA LEU A 568 5.14 -21.74 0.83
C LEU A 568 4.32 -21.11 1.96
N HIS A 569 4.86 -20.10 2.64
CA HIS A 569 4.16 -19.43 3.73
C HIS A 569 2.89 -18.71 3.26
N THR A 570 2.86 -18.21 2.02
CA THR A 570 1.68 -17.56 1.44
C THR A 570 0.61 -18.58 1.07
N LEU A 571 0.99 -19.78 0.59
CA LEU A 571 0.07 -20.88 0.31
C LEU A 571 -0.72 -21.34 1.54
N ARG A 572 -0.14 -21.21 2.75
CA ARG A 572 -0.84 -21.48 4.02
C ARG A 572 -2.11 -20.63 4.22
N PHE A 573 -2.21 -19.47 3.57
CA PHE A 573 -3.43 -18.65 3.64
C PHE A 573 -4.53 -19.12 2.68
N PHE A 574 -4.26 -20.13 1.87
CA PHE A 574 -5.22 -20.72 0.92
C PHE A 574 -5.54 -22.17 1.27
N VAL A 575 -4.56 -22.91 1.79
CA VAL A 575 -4.66 -24.34 2.13
C VAL A 575 -4.97 -24.52 3.63
N SER A 576 -5.94 -25.38 3.96
CA SER A 576 -6.33 -25.65 5.36
C SER A 576 -5.74 -26.93 5.95
N ARG A 577 -4.78 -27.55 5.24
CA ARG A 577 -4.05 -28.75 5.65
C ARG A 577 -2.78 -28.42 6.44
N PRO A 578 -2.20 -29.39 7.19
CA PRO A 578 -0.91 -29.24 7.85
C PRO A 578 0.20 -28.75 6.93
N VAL A 579 1.16 -28.00 7.49
CA VAL A 579 2.24 -27.37 6.70
C VAL A 579 3.24 -28.43 6.21
N GLU A 580 3.41 -29.49 7.00
CA GLU A 580 4.28 -30.61 6.72
C GLU A 580 3.81 -31.35 5.46
N GLU A 581 2.52 -31.69 5.41
CA GLU A 581 1.86 -32.32 4.25
C GLU A 581 1.96 -31.42 3.01
N LEU A 582 1.68 -30.12 3.15
CA LEU A 582 1.83 -29.15 2.06
C LEU A 582 3.28 -29.12 1.51
N ALA A 583 4.28 -29.14 2.39
CA ALA A 583 5.69 -29.10 1.99
C ALA A 583 6.19 -30.41 1.38
N GLU A 584 5.57 -31.54 1.71
CA GLU A 584 5.85 -32.85 1.11
C GLU A 584 5.26 -32.91 -0.31
N VAL A 585 3.97 -32.60 -0.46
CA VAL A 585 3.29 -32.59 -1.76
C VAL A 585 3.91 -31.58 -2.73
N LEU A 586 4.36 -30.42 -2.26
CA LEU A 586 5.09 -29.47 -3.12
C LEU A 586 6.40 -30.06 -3.66
N ARG A 587 7.12 -30.85 -2.85
CA ARG A 587 8.34 -31.54 -3.30
C ARG A 587 8.03 -32.65 -4.29
N GLU A 588 6.95 -33.39 -4.09
CA GLU A 588 6.49 -34.42 -5.04
C GLU A 588 6.13 -33.79 -6.38
N LEU A 589 5.31 -32.75 -6.39
CA LEU A 589 4.93 -32.03 -7.60
C LEU A 589 6.11 -31.39 -8.34
N GLU A 590 7.14 -30.94 -7.60
CA GLU A 590 8.40 -30.45 -8.19
C GLU A 590 9.21 -31.59 -8.81
N ASN A 591 9.34 -32.73 -8.12
CA ASN A 591 10.07 -33.91 -8.61
C ASN A 591 9.40 -34.54 -9.84
N GLU A 592 8.07 -34.53 -9.90
CA GLU A 592 7.28 -34.98 -11.05
C GLU A 592 7.34 -33.98 -12.23
N GLY A 593 7.79 -32.75 -11.98
CA GLY A 593 7.83 -31.69 -12.97
C GLY A 593 6.44 -31.12 -13.29
N THR A 594 5.47 -31.20 -12.39
CA THR A 594 4.15 -30.55 -12.55
C THR A 594 4.25 -29.05 -12.24
N ILE A 595 5.08 -28.68 -11.26
CA ILE A 595 5.39 -27.28 -10.92
C ILE A 595 6.89 -27.01 -11.05
N CYS A 596 7.24 -25.73 -11.10
CA CYS A 596 8.62 -25.25 -11.17
C CYS A 596 8.93 -24.36 -9.97
N ARG A 597 10.17 -24.44 -9.48
CA ARG A 597 10.69 -23.53 -8.44
C ARG A 597 11.45 -22.38 -9.09
N VAL A 598 10.98 -21.17 -8.82
CA VAL A 598 11.61 -19.91 -9.23
C VAL A 598 12.19 -19.23 -8.00
N VAL A 599 13.43 -18.78 -8.07
CA VAL A 599 14.07 -18.08 -6.96
C VAL A 599 14.07 -16.58 -7.25
N ALA A 600 13.45 -15.80 -6.38
CA ALA A 600 13.45 -14.34 -6.47
C ALA A 600 14.31 -13.73 -5.37
N LEU A 601 15.04 -12.68 -5.69
CA LEU A 601 15.95 -12.04 -4.75
C LEU A 601 15.19 -11.02 -3.88
N GLN A 602 15.06 -11.31 -2.58
CA GLN A 602 14.39 -10.43 -1.60
C GLN A 602 15.15 -10.39 -0.27
N PRO A 603 15.88 -9.29 0.00
CA PRO A 603 17.29 -9.24 0.43
C PRO A 603 18.18 -10.50 0.25
N ASP A 604 17.62 -11.68 0.50
CA ASP A 604 18.19 -13.00 0.31
C ASP A 604 17.35 -13.82 -0.72
N PRO A 605 17.94 -14.83 -1.38
CA PRO A 605 17.23 -15.67 -2.35
C PRO A 605 16.05 -16.39 -1.69
N THR A 606 14.86 -16.22 -2.25
CA THR A 606 13.61 -16.79 -1.73
C THR A 606 12.93 -17.65 -2.78
N ASP A 607 12.52 -18.85 -2.39
CA ASP A 607 11.85 -19.81 -3.27
C ASP A 607 10.36 -19.47 -3.47
N TYR A 608 9.94 -19.48 -4.74
CA TYR A 608 8.56 -19.36 -5.19
C TYR A 608 8.19 -20.60 -6.01
N TYR A 609 7.00 -21.14 -5.77
CA TYR A 609 6.42 -22.21 -6.58
C TYR A 609 5.55 -21.61 -7.68
N SER A 610 5.77 -22.05 -8.91
CA SER A 610 5.20 -21.49 -10.13
C SER A 610 4.74 -22.60 -11.08
N SER A 611 3.83 -22.28 -11.99
CA SER A 611 3.63 -23.09 -13.18
C SER A 611 4.81 -22.94 -14.14
N HIS A 612 5.00 -23.89 -15.06
CA HIS A 612 6.02 -23.80 -16.11
C HIS A 612 5.81 -22.60 -17.04
N VAL A 613 4.56 -22.34 -17.42
CA VAL A 613 4.20 -21.19 -18.28
C VAL A 613 4.60 -19.87 -17.63
N ASP A 614 4.36 -19.73 -16.33
CA ASP A 614 4.73 -18.53 -15.58
C ASP A 614 6.24 -18.43 -15.40
N ALA A 615 6.94 -19.55 -15.15
CA ALA A 615 8.39 -19.58 -15.00
C ALA A 615 9.10 -19.17 -16.31
N GLU A 616 8.63 -19.66 -17.46
CA GLU A 616 9.15 -19.28 -18.77
C GLU A 616 8.96 -17.77 -19.05
N ARG A 617 7.82 -17.19 -18.65
CA ARG A 617 7.58 -15.75 -18.81
C ARG A 617 8.58 -14.88 -18.04
N LEU A 618 9.07 -15.37 -16.90
CA LEU A 618 10.05 -14.65 -16.08
C LEU A 618 11.46 -14.63 -16.66
N LEU A 619 11.76 -15.50 -17.64
CA LEU A 619 13.06 -15.49 -18.35
C LEU A 619 13.19 -14.29 -19.29
N SER A 620 12.08 -13.65 -19.65
CA SER A 620 12.05 -12.48 -20.54
C SER A 620 11.66 -11.21 -19.79
N PRO A 621 12.19 -10.03 -20.19
CA PRO A 621 11.74 -8.77 -19.63
C PRO A 621 10.26 -8.55 -19.94
N LEU A 622 9.46 -8.34 -18.90
CA LEU A 622 8.02 -8.09 -19.01
C LEU A 622 7.76 -6.58 -19.04
N ALA A 623 6.93 -6.13 -19.97
CA ALA A 623 6.46 -4.74 -19.96
C ALA A 623 5.60 -4.48 -18.72
N GLU A 624 5.96 -3.47 -17.93
CA GLU A 624 5.19 -3.11 -16.74
C GLU A 624 3.86 -2.44 -17.15
N ASP A 625 2.74 -2.99 -16.69
CA ASP A 625 1.44 -2.33 -16.81
C ASP A 625 1.36 -1.20 -15.78
N ARG A 626 1.34 0.04 -16.29
CA ARG A 626 1.34 1.26 -15.49
C ARG A 626 -0.04 1.91 -15.40
N LYS A 627 -1.15 1.18 -15.62
CA LYS A 627 -2.50 1.74 -15.40
C LYS A 627 -2.74 2.04 -13.92
N MET A 628 -3.39 3.16 -13.63
CA MET A 628 -3.83 3.49 -12.27
C MET A 628 -5.05 2.64 -11.89
N ARG A 629 -5.06 2.12 -10.66
CA ARG A 629 -6.16 1.30 -10.14
C ARG A 629 -6.46 1.64 -8.69
N ILE A 630 -7.74 1.88 -8.40
CA ILE A 630 -8.24 1.97 -7.03
C ILE A 630 -8.75 0.60 -6.63
N LEU A 631 -8.10 -0.02 -5.64
CA LEU A 631 -8.40 -1.38 -5.21
C LEU A 631 -9.07 -1.41 -3.83
N ALA A 632 -9.82 -2.47 -3.56
CA ALA A 632 -10.25 -2.79 -2.21
C ALA A 632 -9.10 -3.46 -1.43
N GLN A 633 -9.01 -3.24 -0.12
CA GLN A 633 -8.01 -3.95 0.71
C GLN A 633 -8.19 -5.47 0.73
N SER A 634 -9.40 -5.96 0.42
CA SER A 634 -9.69 -7.39 0.32
C SER A 634 -9.21 -8.01 -0.99
N ASP A 635 -8.84 -7.19 -1.98
CA ASP A 635 -8.43 -7.65 -3.30
C ASP A 635 -7.26 -8.64 -3.19
N PRO A 636 -7.29 -9.78 -3.90
CA PRO A 636 -6.21 -10.77 -3.84
C PRO A 636 -4.82 -10.17 -4.10
N PHE A 637 -4.70 -9.24 -5.05
CA PHE A 637 -3.44 -8.58 -5.36
C PHE A 637 -2.96 -7.70 -4.20
N CYS A 638 -3.84 -6.85 -3.65
CA CYS A 638 -3.52 -6.01 -2.51
C CYS A 638 -3.16 -6.84 -1.26
N SER A 639 -3.86 -7.95 -1.05
CA SER A 639 -3.66 -8.80 0.13
C SER A 639 -2.27 -9.47 0.14
N ARG A 640 -1.71 -9.75 -1.04
CA ARG A 640 -0.37 -10.33 -1.21
C ARG A 640 0.72 -9.35 -0.79
N PHE A 641 0.59 -8.08 -1.16
CA PHE A 641 1.57 -7.03 -0.89
C PHE A 641 1.17 -6.15 0.30
N ILE A 642 0.29 -6.64 1.18
CA ILE A 642 -0.31 -5.82 2.24
C ILE A 642 0.72 -5.19 3.20
N GLN A 643 1.86 -5.85 3.41
CA GLN A 643 2.93 -5.29 4.25
C GLN A 643 3.63 -4.12 3.58
N GLU A 644 3.92 -4.21 2.28
CA GLU A 644 4.48 -3.12 1.46
C GLU A 644 3.51 -1.93 1.42
N VAL A 645 2.23 -2.22 1.17
CA VAL A 645 1.14 -1.22 1.20
C VAL A 645 1.08 -0.53 2.56
N ARG A 646 1.11 -1.28 3.66
CA ARG A 646 1.06 -0.72 5.03
C ARG A 646 2.29 0.08 5.40
N MET A 647 3.47 -0.29 4.87
CA MET A 647 4.72 0.45 5.09
C MET A 647 4.66 1.82 4.42
N ILE A 648 4.14 1.87 3.19
CA ILE A 648 4.09 3.10 2.38
C ILE A 648 2.90 3.99 2.78
N LEU A 649 1.68 3.42 2.80
CA LEU A 649 0.43 4.17 2.99
C LEU A 649 -0.02 4.26 4.46
N LYS A 650 0.79 3.74 5.40
CA LYS A 650 0.50 3.63 6.83
C LYS A 650 -0.73 2.75 7.12
N GLN A 651 -0.95 2.39 8.38
CA GLN A 651 -2.07 1.53 8.75
C GLN A 651 -3.42 2.27 8.73
N GLY A 652 -4.48 1.63 8.24
CA GLY A 652 -5.84 2.16 8.22
C GLY A 652 -6.78 1.37 7.30
N TRP A 653 -8.08 1.68 7.36
CA TRP A 653 -9.09 1.15 6.43
C TRP A 653 -9.31 2.15 5.29
N TYR A 654 -8.66 1.96 4.16
CA TYR A 654 -8.73 2.84 2.98
C TYR A 654 -8.67 2.01 1.70
N HIS A 655 -9.12 2.57 0.58
CA HIS A 655 -8.90 1.99 -0.74
C HIS A 655 -7.50 2.41 -1.22
N PRO A 656 -6.53 1.50 -1.31
CA PRO A 656 -5.23 1.84 -1.86
C PRO A 656 -5.34 2.15 -3.35
N VAL A 657 -4.55 3.13 -3.78
CA VAL A 657 -4.41 3.53 -5.17
C VAL A 657 -3.04 3.06 -5.63
N PHE A 658 -3.04 2.24 -6.69
CA PHE A 658 -1.85 1.67 -7.29
C PHE A 658 -1.60 2.28 -8.66
N LYS A 659 -0.32 2.45 -9.00
CA LYS A 659 0.15 2.73 -10.35
C LYS A 659 1.05 1.55 -10.75
N GLY A 660 0.47 0.63 -11.51
CA GLY A 660 1.09 -0.69 -11.70
C GLY A 660 1.27 -1.44 -10.39
N VAL A 661 2.52 -1.77 -10.05
CA VAL A 661 2.86 -2.49 -8.80
C VAL A 661 2.95 -1.54 -7.60
N ASP A 662 3.22 -0.25 -7.83
CA ASP A 662 3.52 0.70 -6.76
C ASP A 662 2.26 1.25 -6.09
N PRO A 663 2.13 1.18 -4.75
CA PRO A 663 1.08 1.89 -4.04
C PRO A 663 1.46 3.37 -3.94
N ILE A 664 0.68 4.24 -4.61
CA ILE A 664 0.97 5.69 -4.73
C ILE A 664 0.09 6.55 -3.82
N GLY A 665 -1.06 6.05 -3.40
CA GLY A 665 -2.01 6.84 -2.62
C GLY A 665 -3.10 6.03 -1.94
N ARG A 666 -3.99 6.72 -1.24
CA ARG A 666 -5.07 6.09 -0.47
C ARG A 666 -6.32 6.95 -0.47
N ILE A 667 -7.48 6.29 -0.42
CA ILE A 667 -8.78 6.96 -0.32
C ILE A 667 -9.53 6.41 0.88
N LEU A 668 -9.82 7.26 1.85
CA LEU A 668 -10.66 6.94 2.99
C LEU A 668 -12.11 7.28 2.65
N MET A 669 -12.89 6.28 2.26
CA MET A 669 -14.31 6.43 1.96
C MET A 669 -15.14 5.25 2.44
N PHE A 670 -16.39 5.51 2.81
CA PHE A 670 -17.36 4.50 3.22
C PHE A 670 -18.79 4.97 2.94
N VAL A 671 -19.68 4.00 2.73
CA VAL A 671 -21.10 4.29 2.49
C VAL A 671 -21.80 4.46 3.83
N VAL A 672 -22.44 5.61 4.03
CA VAL A 672 -23.26 5.93 5.22
C VAL A 672 -24.69 6.09 4.77
N ASN A 673 -25.55 5.14 5.17
CA ASN A 673 -26.95 5.07 4.72
C ASN A 673 -27.02 5.07 3.17
N ASP A 674 -27.41 6.21 2.58
CA ASP A 674 -27.67 6.39 1.16
C ASP A 674 -26.69 7.38 0.48
N TYR A 675 -25.61 7.79 1.15
CA TYR A 675 -24.55 8.63 0.55
C TYR A 675 -23.15 8.05 0.78
N LEU A 676 -22.22 8.42 -0.10
CA LEU A 676 -20.81 8.07 0.01
C LEU A 676 -20.07 9.17 0.78
N GLU A 677 -19.48 8.82 1.90
CA GLU A 677 -18.66 9.75 2.68
C GLU A 677 -17.18 9.53 2.36
N ILE A 678 -16.53 10.56 1.81
CA ILE A 678 -15.12 10.60 1.45
C ILE A 678 -14.41 11.50 2.47
N LYS A 679 -13.72 10.89 3.43
CA LYS A 679 -13.07 11.62 4.52
C LYS A 679 -11.76 12.27 4.09
N ASP A 680 -10.93 11.53 3.37
CA ASP A 680 -9.62 12.02 2.92
C ASP A 680 -9.20 11.26 1.66
N VAL A 681 -8.56 11.97 0.74
CA VAL A 681 -7.93 11.42 -0.47
C VAL A 681 -6.48 11.85 -0.44
N ASN A 682 -5.53 10.90 -0.46
CA ASN A 682 -4.11 11.23 -0.48
C ASN A 682 -3.50 10.75 -1.80
N ILE A 683 -3.19 11.68 -2.70
CA ILE A 683 -2.64 11.43 -4.03
C ILE A 683 -1.59 12.51 -4.35
N PRO A 684 -0.39 12.13 -4.82
CA PRO A 684 0.62 13.09 -5.29
C PRO A 684 0.12 13.93 -6.46
N HIS A 685 0.55 15.20 -6.52
CA HIS A 685 0.15 16.15 -7.56
C HIS A 685 0.42 15.67 -8.99
N SER A 686 1.49 14.89 -9.20
CA SER A 686 1.86 14.35 -10.51
C SER A 686 0.84 13.36 -11.12
N TYR A 687 0.00 12.74 -10.29
CA TYR A 687 -0.97 11.73 -10.74
C TYR A 687 -2.42 12.23 -10.77
N LEU A 688 -2.63 13.51 -10.55
CA LEU A 688 -3.96 14.07 -10.33
C LEU A 688 -4.91 13.90 -11.52
N ASP A 689 -4.43 14.05 -12.75
CA ASP A 689 -5.25 13.91 -13.96
C ASP A 689 -5.71 12.47 -14.18
N GLU A 690 -4.79 11.49 -14.08
CA GLU A 690 -5.17 10.08 -14.17
C GLU A 690 -6.05 9.63 -13.01
N PHE A 691 -5.80 10.18 -11.82
CA PHE A 691 -6.61 9.94 -10.65
C PHE A 691 -8.03 10.43 -10.85
N LYS A 692 -8.22 11.60 -11.46
CA LYS A 692 -9.54 12.16 -11.80
C LYS A 692 -10.37 11.15 -12.58
N ASP A 693 -9.83 10.58 -13.66
CA ASP A 693 -10.55 9.65 -14.52
C ASP A 693 -10.90 8.35 -13.78
N THR A 694 -9.91 7.76 -13.11
CA THR A 694 -10.07 6.50 -12.36
C THR A 694 -11.05 6.66 -11.18
N PHE A 695 -10.99 7.80 -10.49
CA PHE A 695 -11.88 8.10 -9.38
C PHE A 695 -13.30 8.41 -9.85
N ASN A 696 -13.45 9.09 -10.99
CA ASN A 696 -14.76 9.34 -11.59
C ASN A 696 -15.48 8.03 -11.97
N GLU A 697 -14.77 7.07 -12.57
CA GLU A 697 -15.32 5.75 -12.89
C GLU A 697 -15.82 5.03 -11.64
N LEU A 698 -15.06 5.11 -10.54
CA LEU A 698 -15.45 4.53 -9.27
C LEU A 698 -16.72 5.21 -8.72
N LEU A 699 -16.78 6.54 -8.71
CA LEU A 699 -17.94 7.29 -8.24
C LEU A 699 -19.20 7.01 -9.06
N GLU A 700 -19.08 6.90 -10.39
CA GLU A 700 -20.20 6.53 -11.27
C GLU A 700 -20.72 5.11 -10.98
N ASN A 701 -19.83 4.18 -10.62
CA ASN A 701 -20.22 2.84 -10.19
C ASN A 701 -20.98 2.85 -8.84
N TYR A 702 -20.64 3.75 -7.91
CA TYR A 702 -21.40 3.88 -6.66
C TYR A 702 -22.85 4.32 -6.86
N ARG A 703 -23.16 5.06 -7.93
CA ARG A 703 -24.55 5.44 -8.28
C ARG A 703 -25.44 4.23 -8.56
N ASP A 704 -24.87 3.16 -9.14
CA ASP A 704 -25.60 1.91 -9.36
C ASP A 704 -26.06 1.22 -8.05
N ARG A 705 -25.55 1.67 -6.89
CA ARG A 705 -25.98 1.22 -5.56
C ARG A 705 -27.09 2.06 -4.95
N LEU A 706 -27.71 2.97 -5.70
CA LEU A 706 -28.60 4.02 -5.16
C LEU A 706 -27.86 4.96 -4.20
N VAL A 707 -26.55 5.11 -4.38
CA VAL A 707 -25.73 6.09 -3.65
C VAL A 707 -25.47 7.23 -4.62
N ASP A 708 -26.47 8.11 -4.73
CA ASP A 708 -26.46 9.20 -5.72
C ASP A 708 -25.68 10.43 -5.26
N VAL A 709 -25.34 10.50 -3.97
CA VAL A 709 -24.66 11.65 -3.36
C VAL A 709 -23.33 11.21 -2.79
N SER A 710 -22.28 11.99 -3.07
CA SER A 710 -20.95 11.84 -2.48
C SER A 710 -20.55 13.13 -1.77
N VAL A 711 -20.06 13.02 -0.54
CA VAL A 711 -19.63 14.15 0.29
C VAL A 711 -18.16 14.01 0.59
N MET A 712 -17.38 15.06 0.36
CA MET A 712 -15.94 15.07 0.54
C MET A 712 -15.51 16.12 1.57
N HIS A 713 -14.59 15.74 2.45
CA HIS A 713 -14.13 16.57 3.58
C HIS A 713 -12.71 17.10 3.40
N SER A 714 -11.77 16.27 2.96
CA SER A 714 -10.35 16.63 2.89
C SER A 714 -9.68 16.00 1.67
N PHE A 715 -8.63 16.67 1.21
CA PHE A 715 -7.72 16.19 0.17
C PHE A 715 -6.28 16.46 0.62
N ASN A 716 -5.42 15.44 0.57
CA ASN A 716 -4.06 15.44 1.07
C ASN A 716 -3.94 15.91 2.53
N GLY A 717 -4.95 15.62 3.36
CA GLY A 717 -5.02 16.07 4.75
C GLY A 717 -5.38 17.55 4.96
N VAL A 718 -5.62 18.29 3.87
CA VAL A 718 -6.10 19.68 3.89
C VAL A 718 -7.62 19.68 3.69
N PRO A 719 -8.39 20.50 4.43
CA PRO A 719 -9.82 20.67 4.17
C PRO A 719 -10.09 21.08 2.72
N VAL A 720 -11.15 20.56 2.11
CA VAL A 720 -11.43 20.75 0.67
C VAL A 720 -11.64 22.21 0.27
N HIS A 721 -11.98 23.09 1.20
CA HIS A 721 -12.11 24.53 0.94
C HIS A 721 -10.77 25.27 0.88
N ASP A 722 -9.75 24.72 1.55
CA ASP A 722 -8.40 25.30 1.67
C ASP A 722 -7.41 24.70 0.65
N CYS A 723 -7.88 23.77 -0.21
CA CYS A 723 -7.03 23.15 -1.22
C CYS A 723 -6.64 24.15 -2.33
N ASP A 724 -5.49 23.93 -2.95
CA ASP A 724 -4.94 24.72 -4.05
C ASP A 724 -5.82 24.68 -5.32
N ASP A 725 -5.66 25.70 -6.18
CA ASP A 725 -6.47 25.90 -7.38
C ASP A 725 -6.49 24.68 -8.32
N ASN A 726 -5.40 23.91 -8.38
CA ASN A 726 -5.33 22.68 -9.19
C ASN A 726 -6.29 21.61 -8.66
N ILE A 727 -6.28 21.38 -7.34
CA ILE A 727 -7.20 20.45 -6.69
C ILE A 727 -8.63 20.99 -6.84
N GLN A 728 -8.88 22.28 -6.63
CA GLN A 728 -10.21 22.88 -6.84
C GLN A 728 -10.73 22.63 -8.27
N GLY A 729 -9.86 22.79 -9.28
CA GLY A 729 -10.20 22.50 -10.68
C GLY A 729 -10.62 21.05 -10.90
N ILE A 730 -9.87 20.09 -10.36
CA ILE A 730 -10.20 18.67 -10.47
C ILE A 730 -11.51 18.33 -9.75
N LEU A 731 -11.73 18.89 -8.56
CA LEU A 731 -12.97 18.68 -7.82
C LEU A 731 -14.17 19.24 -8.60
N SER A 732 -14.00 20.40 -9.23
CA SER A 732 -15.02 21.00 -10.09
C SER A 732 -15.31 20.13 -11.33
N ASP A 733 -14.27 19.63 -12.00
CA ASP A 733 -14.40 18.69 -13.12
C ASP A 733 -15.11 17.38 -12.71
N LEU A 734 -14.84 16.90 -11.50
CA LEU A 734 -15.51 15.74 -10.90
C LEU A 734 -16.96 16.05 -10.47
N GLY A 735 -17.44 17.30 -10.62
CA GLY A 735 -18.79 17.72 -10.26
C GLY A 735 -19.01 17.91 -8.77
N PHE A 736 -17.95 18.13 -7.98
CA PHE A 736 -18.08 18.54 -6.58
C PHE A 736 -18.31 20.05 -6.48
N VAL A 737 -19.29 20.44 -5.68
CA VAL A 737 -19.66 21.84 -5.40
C VAL A 737 -19.63 22.06 -3.89
N SER A 738 -19.28 23.27 -3.46
CA SER A 738 -19.34 23.64 -2.03
C SER A 738 -20.75 23.50 -1.47
N MET A 739 -20.87 22.92 -0.26
CA MET A 739 -22.14 22.80 0.46
C MET A 739 -22.59 24.13 1.09
N GLY A 740 -21.75 25.18 1.04
CA GLY A 740 -22.03 26.48 1.66
C GLY A 740 -21.88 26.48 3.19
N ASP A 741 -21.28 25.43 3.77
CA ASP A 741 -20.93 25.34 5.19
C ASP A 741 -19.47 25.69 5.48
N GLY A 742 -18.67 25.94 4.44
CA GLY A 742 -17.24 26.24 4.56
C GLY A 742 -16.37 25.04 4.89
N GLU A 743 -16.92 23.82 4.92
CA GLU A 743 -16.17 22.63 5.33
C GLU A 743 -16.18 21.52 4.28
N ARG A 744 -17.29 21.34 3.56
CA ARG A 744 -17.53 20.12 2.77
C ARG A 744 -17.98 20.42 1.35
N TYR A 745 -17.58 19.54 0.45
CA TYR A 745 -17.98 19.55 -0.95
C TYR A 745 -18.92 18.38 -1.22
N ILE A 746 -19.85 18.56 -2.14
CA ILE A 746 -20.89 17.60 -2.46
C ILE A 746 -21.03 17.41 -3.97
N ARG A 747 -21.20 16.16 -4.38
CA ARG A 747 -21.47 15.75 -5.77
C ARG A 747 -22.75 14.92 -5.77
N GLY A 748 -23.60 15.07 -6.80
CA GLY A 748 -24.76 14.20 -6.98
C GLY A 748 -26.05 14.93 -7.35
N GLY A 749 -27.18 14.24 -7.20
CA GLY A 749 -28.53 14.71 -7.55
C GLY A 749 -29.11 15.84 -6.67
N ILE A 750 -28.27 16.74 -6.16
CA ILE A 750 -28.70 17.87 -5.34
C ILE A 750 -28.74 19.12 -6.23
N VAL A 751 -29.92 19.71 -6.35
CA VAL A 751 -30.20 20.83 -7.26
C VAL A 751 -29.51 22.12 -6.81
N GLU A 752 -29.45 22.37 -5.50
CA GLU A 752 -28.83 23.58 -4.96
C GLU A 752 -28.51 23.42 -3.45
N PRO A 753 -27.22 23.39 -3.05
CA PRO A 753 -26.87 23.41 -1.63
C PRO A 753 -27.19 24.79 -1.02
N ARG A 754 -27.84 24.79 0.16
CA ARG A 754 -28.19 26.01 0.89
C ARG A 754 -27.47 26.06 2.25
N PRO A 755 -27.00 27.23 2.69
CA PRO A 755 -26.33 27.35 3.98
C PRO A 755 -27.27 26.96 5.11
N ARG A 756 -26.73 26.30 6.14
CA ARG A 756 -27.51 25.74 7.26
C ARG A 756 -28.40 26.79 7.96
N ASN A 757 -27.96 28.05 8.00
CA ASN A 757 -28.72 29.14 8.60
C ASN A 757 -30.00 29.45 7.80
N GLU A 758 -29.94 29.45 6.47
CA GLU A 758 -31.13 29.64 5.63
C GLU A 758 -32.10 28.46 5.76
N VAL A 759 -31.58 27.24 5.74
CA VAL A 759 -32.38 26.02 5.91
C VAL A 759 -33.07 26.02 7.28
N ASN A 760 -32.33 26.30 8.35
CA ASN A 760 -32.91 26.39 9.71
C ASN A 760 -33.93 27.51 9.82
N ARG A 761 -33.68 28.67 9.19
CA ARG A 761 -34.62 29.79 9.20
C ARG A 761 -35.90 29.43 8.46
N LEU A 762 -35.78 28.79 7.30
CA LEU A 762 -36.92 28.28 6.53
C LEU A 762 -37.68 27.23 7.34
N LEU A 763 -36.99 26.24 7.92
CA LEU A 763 -37.61 25.22 8.77
C LEU A 763 -38.34 25.84 9.96
N PHE A 764 -37.73 26.79 10.67
CA PHE A 764 -38.38 27.48 11.77
C PHE A 764 -39.58 28.30 11.31
N HIS A 765 -39.51 28.90 10.11
CA HIS A 765 -40.64 29.63 9.54
C HIS A 765 -41.77 28.68 9.13
N THR A 766 -41.48 27.59 8.41
CA THR A 766 -42.45 26.58 7.95
C THR A 766 -43.09 25.83 9.11
N HIS A 767 -42.33 25.54 10.17
CA HIS A 767 -42.85 24.89 11.38
C HIS A 767 -43.44 25.87 12.41
N ASN A 768 -43.57 27.15 12.05
CA ASN A 768 -44.17 28.20 12.89
C ASN A 768 -43.45 28.45 14.23
N ILE A 769 -42.14 28.19 14.29
CA ILE A 769 -41.27 28.40 15.47
C ILE A 769 -40.54 29.74 15.42
N HIS A 770 -40.39 30.32 14.21
CA HIS A 770 -39.78 31.62 14.01
C HIS A 770 -40.66 32.73 14.61
N GLN A 771 -40.06 33.80 15.14
CA GLN A 771 -40.77 34.85 15.89
C GLN A 771 -41.98 35.45 15.12
N ILE A 772 -41.88 35.54 13.79
CA ILE A 772 -42.90 36.13 12.92
C ILE A 772 -43.99 35.12 12.53
N SER A 773 -43.70 33.82 12.56
CA SER A 773 -44.60 32.76 12.10
C SER A 773 -45.37 32.09 13.25
N ARG A 774 -45.10 32.47 14.51
CA ARG A 774 -45.80 31.91 15.67
C ARG A 774 -47.24 32.36 15.69
N TRP A 775 -48.09 31.52 16.26
CA TRP A 775 -49.49 31.83 16.48
C TRP A 775 -49.68 32.61 17.78
N GLU A 776 -50.75 33.40 17.87
CA GLU A 776 -51.01 34.27 19.03
C GLU A 776 -51.13 33.46 20.34
N ASN A 777 -51.76 32.29 20.29
CA ASN A 777 -52.00 31.44 21.45
C ASN A 777 -52.05 29.94 21.11
N GLU A 778 -52.00 29.11 22.15
CA GLU A 778 -52.00 27.64 22.05
C GLU A 778 -53.23 27.05 21.35
N THR A 779 -54.41 27.69 21.49
CA THR A 779 -55.65 27.22 20.87
C THR A 779 -55.72 27.48 19.36
N HIS A 780 -55.12 28.57 18.88
CA HIS A 780 -54.96 28.84 17.45
C HIS A 780 -53.91 27.93 16.82
N ALA A 781 -52.78 27.70 17.50
CA ALA A 781 -51.75 26.80 17.00
C ALA A 781 -52.29 25.36 16.81
N LEU A 782 -53.09 24.86 17.74
CA LEU A 782 -53.68 23.51 17.65
C LEU A 782 -54.70 23.34 16.51
N LYS A 783 -55.27 24.42 15.97
CA LYS A 783 -56.19 24.34 14.83
C LYS A 783 -55.47 24.17 13.49
N GLU A 784 -54.23 24.65 13.41
CA GLU A 784 -53.44 24.70 12.17
C GLU A 784 -52.33 23.63 12.13
N ILE A 785 -52.20 22.82 13.19
CA ILE A 785 -51.17 21.79 13.32
C ILE A 785 -51.83 20.41 13.34
N ASP A 786 -51.45 19.56 12.40
CA ASP A 786 -51.99 18.19 12.30
C ASP A 786 -51.44 17.23 13.37
N GLU A 787 -50.18 17.41 13.79
CA GLU A 787 -49.51 16.51 14.75
C GLU A 787 -48.68 17.29 15.78
N LEU A 788 -48.90 16.98 17.06
CA LEU A 788 -48.18 17.62 18.16
C LEU A 788 -47.77 16.60 19.23
N ARG A 789 -46.48 16.63 19.60
CA ARG A 789 -45.85 15.57 20.42
C ARG A 789 -45.80 15.88 21.93
N ASP A 790 -45.64 17.15 22.30
CA ASP A 790 -45.51 17.59 23.69
C ASP A 790 -45.79 19.10 23.86
N ASP A 791 -45.95 19.54 25.11
CA ASP A 791 -46.17 20.95 25.46
C ASP A 791 -45.02 21.86 25.03
N PHE A 792 -43.81 21.31 24.98
CA PHE A 792 -42.62 22.06 24.57
C PHE A 792 -42.70 22.45 23.09
N ALA A 793 -43.11 21.50 22.24
CA ALA A 793 -43.41 21.73 20.84
C ALA A 793 -44.52 22.78 20.66
N LEU A 794 -45.59 22.74 21.45
CA LEU A 794 -46.67 23.72 21.36
C LEU A 794 -46.21 25.12 21.78
N ARG A 795 -45.52 25.22 22.92
CA ARG A 795 -44.97 26.48 23.44
C ARG A 795 -44.02 27.16 22.46
N GLY A 796 -43.20 26.40 21.74
CA GLY A 796 -42.28 26.95 20.73
C GLY A 796 -43.00 27.60 19.54
N ARG A 797 -44.29 27.31 19.33
CA ARG A 797 -45.10 27.75 18.19
C ARG A 797 -46.13 28.83 18.53
N CYS A 798 -46.19 29.25 19.79
CA CYS A 798 -47.13 30.25 20.27
C CYS A 798 -46.39 31.46 20.86
N GLU A 799 -46.96 32.65 20.73
CA GLU A 799 -46.46 33.85 21.41
C GLU A 799 -46.82 33.83 22.90
N MET A 800 -48.07 33.47 23.20
CA MET A 800 -48.54 33.20 24.56
C MET A 800 -48.87 31.73 24.74
N PHE A 801 -48.42 31.15 25.85
CA PHE A 801 -48.72 29.78 26.25
C PHE A 801 -49.36 29.80 27.64
N ARG A 802 -50.67 29.54 27.71
CA ARG A 802 -51.45 29.69 28.96
C ARG A 802 -51.93 28.36 29.54
N VAL A 803 -52.13 27.35 28.71
CA VAL A 803 -52.73 26.07 29.09
C VAL A 803 -51.92 24.94 28.48
N ASP A 804 -51.62 23.90 29.28
CA ASP A 804 -50.93 22.70 28.82
C ASP A 804 -51.90 21.69 28.17
N LEU A 805 -51.35 20.76 27.38
CA LEU A 805 -52.10 19.73 26.66
C LEU A 805 -52.86 18.83 27.62
N GLN A 806 -52.33 18.56 28.82
CA GLN A 806 -53.01 17.77 29.83
C GLN A 806 -54.29 18.46 30.32
N SER A 807 -54.24 19.77 30.58
CA SER A 807 -55.41 20.55 30.98
C SER A 807 -56.43 20.69 29.84
N MET A 808 -55.96 20.81 28.59
CA MET A 808 -56.83 20.84 27.41
C MET A 808 -57.53 19.50 27.13
N ALA A 809 -56.81 18.40 27.30
CA ALA A 809 -57.39 17.06 27.17
C ALA A 809 -58.40 16.78 28.29
N ALA A 810 -58.11 17.22 29.53
CA ALA A 810 -59.02 17.10 30.66
C ALA A 810 -60.30 17.94 30.52
N THR A 811 -60.29 18.96 29.65
CA THR A 811 -61.44 19.83 29.34
C THR A 811 -62.16 19.45 28.05
N GLU A 812 -61.90 18.25 27.49
CA GLU A 812 -62.50 17.72 26.24
C GLU A 812 -62.24 18.59 24.99
N GLN A 813 -61.23 19.48 25.03
CA GLN A 813 -60.90 20.35 23.88
C GLN A 813 -59.99 19.68 22.85
N LEU A 814 -59.49 18.47 23.13
CA LEU A 814 -58.62 17.70 22.24
C LEU A 814 -59.11 16.26 22.12
N HIS A 815 -59.30 15.80 20.87
CA HIS A 815 -59.47 14.37 20.61
C HIS A 815 -58.12 13.67 20.79
N GLN A 816 -58.03 12.74 21.75
CA GLN A 816 -56.91 11.82 21.83
C GLN A 816 -57.01 10.85 20.64
N GLY A 817 -56.24 11.13 19.58
CA GLY A 817 -56.04 10.16 18.49
C GLY A 817 -55.44 8.87 19.04
N THR A 818 -56.00 7.72 18.65
CA THR A 818 -55.56 6.36 19.03
C THR A 818 -54.20 6.00 18.47
#